data_AF-A0A928MKB4-F1
#
_entry.id   AF-A0A928MKB4-F1
#
_cell.length_a   1.000
_cell.length_b   1.000
_cell.length_c   1.000
_cell.angle_alpha   90.00
_cell.angle_beta   90.00
_cell.angle_gamma   90.00
#
_symmetry.space_group_name_H-M   'P 1'
#
loop_
_entity.id
_entity.type
_entity.pdbx_description
1 polymer ?
#
loop_
_entity_poly.entity_id
_entity_poly.type
_entity_poly.pdbx_seq_one_letter_code
_entity_poly.pdbx_strand_id
1 'polypeptide(L)'
;MTNYNQASCDILILGGGIGGLSCAVSIKERNPDADVLVVEKNFAGYAGKANRGGGVLQYFPDRVDPWGFAVFHAKNIGADFTDQPLMARYVSQNSAMMDKLDEWGVNIPRNPDGSLNVMPTGPMTAMICVDLDITVKVRRTAEKKGVRFMDKTVMADLLGDEKGVKGAVVFSVLDGTVTAISAKKVVLATGSQDYRVGSMWGSARGDGILAAYKLGAEMRNTEFGNFTQIARYRSHNEVVFGENYMYNAKGEFITANFRIGPRETDISSRTIREWYLQMMAGNGPIHLDYGDERGDGEDSMERMWARPYGKKFRQLNDETAKSVDTDLEVAPLFIGEQSPIKVDHDMKTTVPGLYAIGDCSYCGSGLAGAVPAPPGRNRGSGILNAVFSAIEAANDLGKADLSGALPELSEQQIDAAAKRITGYMDRAEGVKPEAVVELVQKAMCPVEQSVYMKADRMEKAMGFVKEAKALLPRMAARDLHEAMKCLEAEAMVLSAEMHYRASEMRKESRGWFLREDYPEQDNVNWHKYIIVKRGADGEMTLHTEPVDTTGWIYTPEHLVAISDEVKNGPLYKYYQMPMTPPDPARYAVMAAPVDPAKMITPFEMNRLFDPGYLDCECGYAQLPDGGAMLANLTDMPNVTPEMFDFWFAWHVLADGRYTIWNREDHYSAVSDSIEKGNNKALSMKERYWDTTHAVFEDCGLGPERIVINFRNPADIGFDPEKLKDFKGTIVCSGNEESPCIMCHFLRPKADGKGYELRSRFWFGYHIVNGKPECHPMLHAGPFPLMPVMALLAHNIKEFTNLADKLPQIYAEFHEDFEK
;
A
#
# COMPACT_ATOMS: atom_id res chain seq x y z
N MET A 1 2.21 -36.75 -34.75
CA MET A 1 1.97 -36.80 -33.31
C MET A 1 3.30 -36.74 -32.62
N THR A 2 3.48 -35.77 -31.75
CA THR A 2 4.67 -35.70 -30.90
C THR A 2 4.56 -36.80 -29.84
N ASN A 3 5.68 -37.41 -29.43
CA ASN A 3 5.65 -38.40 -28.35
C ASN A 3 5.53 -37.64 -27.00
N TYR A 4 4.54 -37.96 -26.18
CA TYR A 4 4.30 -37.29 -24.90
C TYR A 4 3.78 -38.26 -23.83
N ASN A 5 4.08 -37.95 -22.57
CA ASN A 5 3.52 -38.64 -21.41
C ASN A 5 2.18 -38.04 -21.01
N GLN A 6 1.32 -38.84 -20.39
CA GLN A 6 0.07 -38.36 -19.80
C GLN A 6 0.14 -38.41 -18.28
N ALA A 7 -0.39 -37.38 -17.63
CA ALA A 7 -0.63 -37.34 -16.20
C ALA A 7 -1.98 -36.68 -15.92
N SER A 8 -2.47 -36.82 -14.69
CA SER A 8 -3.69 -36.18 -14.24
C SER A 8 -3.62 -35.81 -12.77
N CYS A 9 -4.50 -34.91 -12.36
CA CYS A 9 -4.76 -34.55 -10.97
C CYS A 9 -6.14 -33.88 -10.86
N ASP A 10 -6.65 -33.70 -9.64
CA ASP A 10 -7.83 -32.88 -9.45
C ASP A 10 -7.48 -31.40 -9.56
N ILE A 11 -6.39 -30.99 -8.90
CA ILE A 11 -5.94 -29.60 -8.85
C ILE A 11 -4.47 -29.53 -9.25
N LEU A 12 -4.20 -28.81 -10.35
CA LEU A 12 -2.86 -28.52 -10.84
C LEU A 12 -2.41 -27.13 -10.39
N ILE A 13 -1.30 -27.04 -9.68
CA ILE A 13 -0.69 -25.78 -9.27
C ILE A 13 0.60 -25.59 -10.08
N LEU A 14 0.67 -24.51 -10.85
CA LEU A 14 1.81 -24.14 -11.67
C LEU A 14 2.61 -23.07 -10.93
N GLY A 15 3.74 -23.46 -10.33
CA GLY A 15 4.58 -22.64 -9.47
C GLY A 15 4.66 -23.18 -8.04
N GLY A 16 5.88 -23.44 -7.58
CA GLY A 16 6.24 -23.98 -6.26
C GLY A 16 6.91 -22.97 -5.33
N GLY A 17 6.64 -21.67 -5.53
CA GLY A 17 6.97 -20.62 -4.58
C GLY A 17 6.05 -20.62 -3.35
N ILE A 18 6.18 -19.63 -2.46
CA ILE A 18 5.41 -19.60 -1.21
C ILE A 18 3.89 -19.64 -1.44
N GLY A 19 3.36 -18.89 -2.42
CA GLY A 19 1.93 -18.91 -2.73
C GLY A 19 1.43 -20.29 -3.19
N GLY A 20 2.14 -20.94 -4.13
CA GLY A 20 1.78 -22.27 -4.61
C GLY A 20 1.85 -23.34 -3.51
N LEU A 21 2.89 -23.30 -2.68
CA LEU A 21 3.05 -24.21 -1.54
C LEU A 21 1.97 -23.98 -0.47
N SER A 22 1.71 -22.73 -0.09
CA SER A 22 0.65 -22.38 0.86
C SER A 22 -0.73 -22.79 0.33
N CYS A 23 -0.98 -22.66 -0.97
CA CYS A 23 -2.23 -23.08 -1.60
C CYS A 23 -2.39 -24.59 -1.53
N ALA A 24 -1.36 -25.35 -1.91
CA ALA A 24 -1.36 -26.81 -1.87
C ALA A 24 -1.64 -27.34 -0.45
N VAL A 25 -0.95 -26.80 0.55
CA VAL A 25 -1.14 -27.18 1.96
C VAL A 25 -2.55 -26.83 2.44
N SER A 26 -3.02 -25.61 2.13
CA SER A 26 -4.36 -25.13 2.53
C SER A 26 -5.50 -25.93 1.90
N ILE A 27 -5.33 -26.38 0.65
CA ILE A 27 -6.26 -27.30 -0.02
C ILE A 27 -6.29 -28.62 0.72
N LYS A 28 -5.15 -29.25 1.00
CA LYS A 28 -5.09 -30.55 1.69
C LYS A 28 -5.62 -30.48 3.13
N GLU A 29 -5.59 -29.32 3.78
CA GLU A 29 -6.22 -29.11 5.09
C GLU A 29 -7.75 -29.10 5.02
N ARG A 30 -8.33 -28.65 3.91
CA ARG A 30 -9.78 -28.53 3.71
C ARG A 30 -10.38 -29.76 3.02
N ASN A 31 -9.63 -30.34 2.10
CA ASN A 31 -9.97 -31.54 1.35
C ASN A 31 -8.76 -32.49 1.32
N PRO A 32 -8.61 -33.35 2.36
CA PRO A 32 -7.49 -34.29 2.46
C PRO A 32 -7.42 -35.32 1.33
N ASP A 33 -8.50 -35.54 0.59
CA ASP A 33 -8.57 -36.56 -0.46
C ASP A 33 -8.25 -36.00 -1.86
N ALA A 34 -8.25 -34.68 -2.04
CA ALA A 34 -7.93 -34.06 -3.33
C ALA A 34 -6.52 -34.45 -3.83
N ASP A 35 -6.41 -34.88 -5.09
CA ASP A 35 -5.12 -35.10 -5.74
C ASP A 35 -4.55 -33.77 -6.24
N VAL A 36 -3.51 -33.29 -5.55
CA VAL A 36 -2.87 -32.00 -5.82
C VAL A 36 -1.48 -32.24 -6.40
N LEU A 37 -1.23 -31.67 -7.58
CA LEU A 37 0.07 -31.70 -8.25
C LEU A 37 0.65 -30.29 -8.38
N VAL A 38 1.85 -30.09 -7.84
CA VAL A 38 2.63 -28.85 -8.02
C VAL A 38 3.69 -29.08 -9.10
N VAL A 39 3.71 -28.24 -10.12
CA VAL A 39 4.74 -28.22 -11.16
C VAL A 39 5.61 -26.98 -10.99
N GLU A 40 6.92 -27.14 -10.92
CA GLU A 40 7.86 -26.05 -10.70
C GLU A 40 9.04 -26.14 -11.68
N LYS A 41 9.30 -25.04 -12.40
CA LYS A 41 10.40 -24.98 -13.38
C LYS A 41 11.77 -25.07 -12.76
N ASN A 42 11.89 -24.65 -11.50
CA ASN A 42 13.09 -24.81 -10.69
C ASN A 42 12.94 -25.98 -9.72
N PHE A 43 12.96 -25.74 -8.42
CA PHE A 43 12.77 -26.79 -7.42
C PHE A 43 11.94 -26.18 -6.28
N ALA A 44 10.75 -26.72 -6.02
CA ALA A 44 9.86 -26.20 -5.00
C ALA A 44 10.57 -26.20 -3.63
N GLY A 45 10.39 -25.18 -2.82
CA GLY A 45 11.19 -25.01 -1.61
C GLY A 45 12.47 -24.17 -1.82
N TYR A 46 13.00 -24.10 -3.05
CA TYR A 46 14.07 -23.18 -3.44
C TYR A 46 13.66 -22.18 -4.55
N ALA A 47 12.40 -22.25 -4.99
CA ALA A 47 11.83 -21.42 -6.03
C ALA A 47 11.09 -20.18 -5.47
N GLY A 48 10.81 -19.23 -6.36
CA GLY A 48 10.12 -17.98 -6.05
C GLY A 48 11.01 -16.93 -5.38
N LYS A 49 10.39 -15.81 -4.99
CA LYS A 49 11.06 -14.65 -4.39
C LYS A 49 11.24 -14.79 -2.88
N ALA A 50 10.38 -15.52 -2.18
CA ALA A 50 10.33 -15.54 -0.71
C ALA A 50 11.63 -15.99 -0.02
N ASN A 51 12.39 -16.90 -0.64
CA ASN A 51 13.67 -17.39 -0.12
C ASN A 51 14.88 -16.53 -0.55
N ARG A 52 14.63 -15.39 -1.23
CA ARG A 52 15.65 -14.42 -1.69
C ARG A 52 15.36 -13.01 -1.22
N GLY A 53 14.09 -12.56 -1.27
CA GLY A 53 13.55 -11.22 -1.01
C GLY A 53 13.53 -10.80 0.47
N GLY A 54 14.54 -11.20 1.24
CA GLY A 54 14.76 -10.66 2.58
C GLY A 54 13.96 -11.29 3.72
N GLY A 55 12.95 -12.13 3.46
CA GLY A 55 12.20 -12.86 4.51
C GLY A 55 11.40 -11.96 5.45
N VAL A 56 10.72 -10.96 4.89
CA VAL A 56 9.97 -9.95 5.65
C VAL A 56 8.48 -10.22 5.51
N LEU A 57 7.76 -10.28 6.62
CA LEU A 57 6.30 -10.40 6.69
C LEU A 57 5.70 -9.09 7.21
N GLN A 58 4.67 -8.58 6.54
CA GLN A 58 3.93 -7.41 7.03
C GLN A 58 3.06 -7.80 8.23
N TYR A 59 3.09 -7.02 9.30
CA TYR A 59 2.29 -7.28 10.49
C TYR A 59 1.43 -6.08 10.84
N PHE A 60 0.20 -6.34 11.27
CA PHE A 60 -0.74 -5.33 11.76
C PHE A 60 -0.99 -5.58 13.25
N PRO A 61 -0.59 -4.67 14.15
CA PRO A 61 -0.91 -4.79 15.57
C PRO A 61 -2.42 -4.81 15.83
N ASP A 62 -2.87 -5.49 16.88
CA ASP A 62 -4.30 -5.70 17.19
C ASP A 62 -5.14 -4.40 17.32
N ARG A 63 -4.48 -3.27 17.60
CA ARG A 63 -5.13 -1.95 17.65
C ARG A 63 -5.55 -1.41 16.28
N VAL A 64 -5.08 -2.00 15.18
CA VAL A 64 -5.32 -1.51 13.83
C VAL A 64 -6.68 -1.99 13.35
N ASP A 65 -7.59 -1.04 13.11
CA ASP A 65 -8.85 -1.33 12.45
C ASP A 65 -8.60 -1.70 10.96
N PRO A 66 -9.05 -2.88 10.49
CA PRO A 66 -8.84 -3.29 9.10
C PRO A 66 -9.38 -2.32 8.05
N TRP A 67 -10.54 -1.71 8.33
CA TRP A 67 -11.17 -0.74 7.45
C TRP A 67 -10.45 0.62 7.49
N GLY A 68 -10.02 1.05 8.67
CA GLY A 68 -9.12 2.18 8.86
C GLY A 68 -7.87 2.05 7.98
N PHE A 69 -7.22 0.87 8.00
CA PHE A 69 -6.06 0.64 7.13
C PHE A 69 -6.44 0.61 5.65
N ALA A 70 -7.58 0.03 5.27
CA ALA A 70 -8.02 0.01 3.87
C ALA A 70 -8.18 1.44 3.31
N VAL A 71 -8.75 2.36 4.09
CA VAL A 71 -8.87 3.78 3.71
C VAL A 71 -7.51 4.47 3.72
N PHE A 72 -6.69 4.27 4.76
CA PHE A 72 -5.32 4.80 4.79
C PHE A 72 -4.54 4.38 3.55
N HIS A 73 -4.63 3.09 3.19
CA HIS A 73 -4.01 2.53 2.01
C HIS A 73 -4.55 3.17 0.74
N ALA A 74 -5.88 3.28 0.58
CA ALA A 74 -6.48 3.90 -0.59
C ALA A 74 -6.00 5.35 -0.80
N LYS A 75 -6.00 6.17 0.25
CA LYS A 75 -5.62 7.58 0.20
C LYS A 75 -4.11 7.79 0.00
N ASN A 76 -3.29 7.05 0.76
CA ASN A 76 -1.86 7.36 0.86
C ASN A 76 -0.99 6.48 -0.03
N ILE A 77 -1.46 5.28 -0.40
CA ILE A 77 -0.66 4.26 -1.08
C ILE A 77 -1.23 3.93 -2.46
N GLY A 78 -2.41 3.33 -2.50
CA GLY A 78 -3.04 2.79 -3.70
C GLY A 78 -3.66 3.82 -4.64
N ALA A 79 -3.54 5.11 -4.30
CA ALA A 79 -3.96 6.25 -5.12
C ALA A 79 -5.41 6.10 -5.63
N ASP A 80 -6.32 5.90 -4.68
CA ASP A 80 -7.76 5.75 -4.83
C ASP A 80 -8.24 4.51 -5.62
N PHE A 81 -7.35 3.57 -5.92
CA PHE A 81 -7.66 2.35 -6.67
C PHE A 81 -7.70 1.08 -5.81
N THR A 82 -7.41 1.20 -4.50
CA THR A 82 -7.41 0.07 -3.57
C THR A 82 -8.81 -0.52 -3.45
N ASP A 83 -8.95 -1.81 -3.77
CA ASP A 83 -10.14 -2.59 -3.41
C ASP A 83 -10.24 -2.70 -1.87
N GLN A 84 -11.02 -1.80 -1.27
CA GLN A 84 -11.09 -1.63 0.18
C GLN A 84 -11.65 -2.87 0.90
N PRO A 85 -12.73 -3.52 0.43
CA PRO A 85 -13.19 -4.78 1.04
C PRO A 85 -12.11 -5.88 1.04
N LEU A 86 -11.40 -6.05 -0.09
CA LEU A 86 -10.35 -7.06 -0.18
C LEU A 86 -9.15 -6.70 0.72
N MET A 87 -8.80 -5.42 0.81
CA MET A 87 -7.75 -4.91 1.71
C MET A 87 -8.11 -5.09 3.18
N ALA A 88 -9.33 -4.73 3.59
CA ALA A 88 -9.80 -4.95 4.95
C ALA A 88 -9.78 -6.44 5.29
N ARG A 89 -10.15 -7.32 4.34
CA ARG A 89 -10.06 -8.77 4.53
C ARG A 89 -8.61 -9.24 4.69
N TYR A 90 -7.68 -8.78 3.87
CA TYR A 90 -6.25 -9.06 3.99
C TYR A 90 -5.71 -8.69 5.38
N VAL A 91 -6.03 -7.49 5.88
CA VAL A 91 -5.62 -7.03 7.21
C VAL A 91 -6.25 -7.88 8.31
N SER A 92 -7.55 -8.17 8.22
CA SER A 92 -8.26 -8.96 9.23
C SER A 92 -7.73 -10.40 9.39
N GLN A 93 -7.11 -10.94 8.34
CA GLN A 93 -6.55 -12.29 8.34
C GLN A 93 -5.06 -12.34 8.71
N ASN A 94 -4.43 -11.19 8.99
CA ASN A 94 -2.98 -11.12 9.17
C ASN A 94 -2.47 -12.05 10.27
N SER A 95 -3.09 -12.02 11.46
CA SER A 95 -2.73 -12.90 12.58
C SER A 95 -2.94 -14.38 12.25
N ALA A 96 -4.06 -14.73 11.61
CA ALA A 96 -4.35 -16.11 11.22
C ALA A 96 -3.34 -16.64 10.17
N MET A 97 -2.83 -15.78 9.28
CA MET A 97 -1.76 -16.15 8.35
C MET A 97 -0.43 -16.42 9.06
N MET A 98 -0.12 -15.69 10.13
CA MET A 98 1.08 -15.96 10.95
C MET A 98 0.97 -17.32 11.64
N ASP A 99 -0.19 -17.61 12.23
CA ASP A 99 -0.46 -18.90 12.87
C ASP A 99 -0.32 -20.05 11.86
N LYS A 100 -0.83 -19.87 10.64
CA LYS A 100 -0.67 -20.86 9.57
C LYS A 100 0.79 -21.09 9.19
N LEU A 101 1.59 -20.03 9.08
CA LEU A 101 3.01 -20.17 8.79
C LEU A 101 3.72 -20.94 9.93
N ASP A 102 3.42 -20.65 11.19
CA ASP A 102 3.94 -21.37 12.36
C ASP A 102 3.53 -22.87 12.32
N GLU A 103 2.25 -23.17 12.08
CA GLU A 103 1.72 -24.53 11.88
C GLU A 103 2.43 -25.29 10.75
N TRP A 104 2.79 -24.60 9.66
CA TRP A 104 3.52 -25.18 8.53
C TRP A 104 5.03 -25.32 8.78
N GLY A 105 5.50 -24.94 9.97
CA GLY A 105 6.86 -25.11 10.45
C GLY A 105 7.78 -23.91 10.24
N VAL A 106 7.23 -22.76 9.86
CA VAL A 106 7.97 -21.49 9.74
C VAL A 106 8.27 -20.97 11.13
N ASN A 107 9.52 -20.61 11.39
CA ASN A 107 9.90 -20.08 12.70
C ASN A 107 9.55 -18.59 12.75
N ILE A 108 8.45 -18.25 13.42
CA ILE A 108 8.05 -16.86 13.66
C ILE A 108 8.76 -16.35 14.92
N PRO A 109 9.64 -15.33 14.81
CA PRO A 109 10.37 -14.84 15.97
C PRO A 109 9.46 -14.25 17.06
N ARG A 110 9.77 -14.59 18.31
CA ARG A 110 9.09 -14.09 19.51
C ARG A 110 10.09 -13.51 20.51
N ASN A 111 9.66 -12.54 21.30
CA ASN A 111 10.39 -11.98 22.43
C ASN A 111 10.40 -12.97 23.61
N PRO A 112 11.25 -12.77 24.64
CA PRO A 112 11.29 -13.64 25.83
C PRO A 112 9.96 -13.76 26.60
N ASP A 113 9.08 -12.77 26.49
CA ASP A 113 7.74 -12.76 27.09
C ASP A 113 6.68 -13.50 26.25
N GLY A 114 7.05 -14.00 25.07
CA GLY A 114 6.17 -14.72 24.14
C GLY A 114 5.47 -13.85 23.08
N SER A 115 5.57 -12.51 23.18
CA SER A 115 5.04 -11.60 22.16
C SER A 115 5.80 -11.71 20.82
N LEU A 116 5.17 -11.35 19.70
CA LEU A 116 5.84 -11.35 18.39
C LEU A 116 6.96 -10.30 18.36
N ASN A 117 8.12 -10.69 17.84
CA ASN A 117 9.23 -9.75 17.65
C ASN A 117 9.00 -8.96 16.36
N VAL A 118 8.54 -7.72 16.51
CA VAL A 118 8.08 -6.84 15.44
C VAL A 118 8.91 -5.56 15.38
N MET A 119 9.14 -5.05 14.18
CA MET A 119 9.73 -3.72 13.95
C MET A 119 8.66 -2.80 13.34
N PRO A 120 8.28 -1.69 14.00
CA PRO A 120 7.39 -0.70 13.40
C PRO A 120 7.99 -0.13 12.10
N THR A 121 7.18 -0.04 11.05
CA THR A 121 7.58 0.52 9.75
C THR A 121 6.72 1.68 9.27
N GLY A 122 5.66 1.96 10.00
CA GLY A 122 4.73 3.01 9.66
C GLY A 122 3.68 3.20 10.76
N PRO A 123 2.68 4.05 10.49
CA PRO A 123 1.61 4.34 11.43
C PRO A 123 0.82 3.12 11.89
N MET A 124 0.53 2.25 10.93
CA MET A 124 -0.40 1.13 11.08
C MET A 124 0.27 -0.22 10.80
N THR A 125 1.55 -0.23 10.41
CA THR A 125 2.24 -1.43 9.94
C THR A 125 3.54 -1.66 10.71
N ALA A 126 3.83 -2.92 10.94
CA ALA A 126 5.10 -3.42 11.44
C ALA A 126 5.60 -4.54 10.52
N MET A 127 6.81 -5.02 10.79
CA MET A 127 7.42 -6.13 10.07
C MET A 127 7.87 -7.21 11.04
N ILE A 128 7.81 -8.46 10.58
CA ILE A 128 8.43 -9.62 11.22
C ILE A 128 9.43 -10.21 10.23
N CYS A 129 10.66 -10.44 10.68
CA CYS A 129 11.70 -11.04 9.85
C CYS A 129 11.83 -12.53 10.10
N VAL A 130 11.45 -13.35 9.13
CA VAL A 130 11.64 -14.81 9.14
C VAL A 130 12.91 -15.19 8.37
N ASP A 131 13.42 -16.40 8.65
CA ASP A 131 14.56 -16.92 7.91
C ASP A 131 14.17 -17.31 6.46
N LEU A 132 15.16 -17.40 5.57
CA LEU A 132 14.95 -17.67 4.14
C LEU A 132 14.60 -19.14 3.83
N ASP A 133 14.51 -19.99 4.85
CA ASP A 133 14.13 -21.41 4.73
C ASP A 133 12.61 -21.64 4.74
N ILE A 134 11.81 -20.57 4.75
CA ILE A 134 10.35 -20.57 4.78
C ILE A 134 9.73 -21.55 3.78
N THR A 135 10.13 -21.51 2.50
CA THR A 135 9.59 -22.38 1.45
C THR A 135 10.01 -23.83 1.62
N VAL A 136 11.20 -24.11 2.17
CA VAL A 136 11.65 -25.48 2.46
C VAL A 136 10.76 -26.12 3.52
N LYS A 137 10.40 -25.36 4.55
CA LYS A 137 9.51 -25.81 5.64
C LYS A 137 8.10 -26.08 5.13
N VAL A 138 7.50 -25.14 4.39
CA VAL A 138 6.15 -25.32 3.83
C VAL A 138 6.12 -26.48 2.82
N ARG A 139 7.16 -26.68 1.99
CA ARG A 139 7.26 -27.86 1.11
C ARG A 139 7.22 -29.17 1.90
N ARG A 140 8.00 -29.29 2.98
CA ARG A 140 7.98 -30.51 3.82
C ARG A 140 6.59 -30.79 4.39
N THR A 141 5.86 -29.73 4.76
CA THR A 141 4.47 -29.86 5.22
C THR A 141 3.54 -30.31 4.09
N ALA A 142 3.71 -29.79 2.87
CA ALA A 142 2.96 -30.23 1.69
C ALA A 142 3.21 -31.71 1.36
N GLU A 143 4.48 -32.15 1.38
CA GLU A 143 4.87 -33.55 1.16
C GLU A 143 4.23 -34.47 2.22
N LYS A 144 4.28 -34.09 3.50
CA LYS A 144 3.63 -34.84 4.59
C LYS A 144 2.12 -34.98 4.42
N LYS A 145 1.48 -34.02 3.75
CA LYS A 145 0.04 -34.04 3.43
C LYS A 145 -0.27 -34.74 2.09
N GLY A 146 0.73 -35.30 1.40
CA GLY A 146 0.53 -36.08 0.17
C GLY A 146 0.43 -35.26 -1.11
N VAL A 147 0.94 -34.02 -1.13
CA VAL A 147 1.06 -33.23 -2.36
C VAL A 147 2.14 -33.85 -3.25
N ARG A 148 1.85 -33.96 -4.56
CA ARG A 148 2.81 -34.45 -5.56
C ARG A 148 3.58 -33.29 -6.18
N PHE A 149 4.83 -33.53 -6.57
CA PHE A 149 5.71 -32.52 -7.16
C PHE A 149 6.31 -32.99 -8.48
N MET A 150 6.40 -32.07 -9.43
CA MET A 150 7.21 -32.17 -10.65
C MET A 150 8.16 -30.98 -10.71
N ASP A 151 9.34 -31.15 -10.11
CA ASP A 151 10.42 -30.16 -10.16
C ASP A 151 11.12 -30.18 -11.53
N LYS A 152 11.89 -29.12 -11.83
CA LYS A 152 12.64 -28.93 -13.08
C LYS A 152 11.76 -29.08 -14.33
N THR A 153 10.51 -28.62 -14.23
CA THR A 153 9.49 -28.82 -15.25
C THR A 153 8.82 -27.49 -15.59
N VAL A 154 8.95 -27.06 -16.84
CA VAL A 154 8.45 -25.78 -17.35
C VAL A 154 7.07 -25.94 -17.97
N MET A 155 6.15 -25.03 -17.67
CA MET A 155 4.88 -24.92 -18.37
C MET A 155 5.10 -24.35 -19.77
N ALA A 156 4.67 -25.08 -20.80
CA ALA A 156 4.73 -24.62 -22.18
C ALA A 156 3.46 -23.89 -22.61
N ASP A 157 2.29 -24.44 -22.23
CA ASP A 157 0.99 -23.82 -22.48
C ASP A 157 -0.11 -24.37 -21.58
N LEU A 158 -1.21 -23.62 -21.45
CA LEU A 158 -2.45 -24.11 -20.85
C LEU A 158 -3.32 -24.79 -21.93
N LEU A 159 -4.11 -25.78 -21.52
CA LEU A 159 -5.06 -26.48 -22.38
C LEU A 159 -6.49 -26.03 -22.07
N GLY A 160 -7.32 -25.91 -23.09
CA GLY A 160 -8.69 -25.37 -22.98
C GLY A 160 -8.89 -24.12 -23.83
N ASP A 161 -9.90 -23.33 -23.45
CA ASP A 161 -10.25 -22.06 -24.09
C ASP A 161 -10.94 -21.13 -23.08
N GLU A 162 -11.53 -20.03 -23.55
CA GLU A 162 -12.26 -19.05 -22.74
C GLU A 162 -13.45 -19.65 -21.95
N LYS A 163 -13.95 -20.83 -22.35
CA LYS A 163 -15.03 -21.53 -21.64
C LYS A 163 -14.52 -22.37 -20.47
N GLY A 164 -13.22 -22.63 -20.40
CA GLY A 164 -12.61 -23.25 -19.24
C GLY A 164 -11.25 -23.88 -19.50
N VAL A 165 -10.42 -23.85 -18.46
CA VAL A 165 -9.14 -24.55 -18.45
C VAL A 165 -9.36 -26.06 -18.24
N LYS A 166 -8.53 -26.87 -18.89
CA LYS A 166 -8.59 -28.34 -18.83
C LYS A 166 -7.31 -28.99 -18.32
N GLY A 167 -6.24 -28.21 -18.17
CA GLY A 167 -4.92 -28.73 -17.82
C GLY A 167 -3.79 -27.90 -18.44
N ALA A 168 -2.63 -28.53 -18.59
CA ALA A 168 -1.44 -27.89 -19.16
C ALA A 168 -0.55 -28.89 -19.93
N VAL A 169 0.27 -28.35 -20.82
CA VAL A 169 1.42 -29.07 -21.38
C VAL A 169 2.68 -28.55 -20.72
N VAL A 170 3.51 -29.46 -20.23
CA VAL A 170 4.75 -29.15 -19.53
C VAL A 170 5.91 -29.93 -20.14
N PHE A 171 7.14 -29.45 -19.95
CA PHE A 171 8.34 -30.21 -20.34
C PHE A 171 9.43 -30.14 -19.28
N SER A 172 10.15 -31.25 -19.11
CA SER A 172 11.32 -31.33 -18.26
C SER A 172 12.50 -30.61 -18.90
N VAL A 173 13.10 -29.66 -18.18
CA VAL A 173 14.33 -28.99 -18.67
C VAL A 173 15.57 -29.87 -18.56
N LEU A 174 15.45 -31.05 -17.93
CA LEU A 174 16.56 -31.99 -17.75
C LEU A 174 16.76 -32.90 -18.96
N ASP A 175 15.66 -33.35 -19.57
CA ASP A 175 15.68 -34.38 -20.62
C ASP A 175 14.71 -34.13 -21.79
N GLY A 176 13.89 -33.07 -21.71
CA GLY A 176 12.97 -32.68 -22.78
C GLY A 176 11.67 -33.47 -22.78
N THR A 177 11.42 -34.33 -21.78
CA THR A 177 10.18 -35.11 -21.67
C THR A 177 8.97 -34.18 -21.63
N VAL A 178 8.09 -34.31 -22.63
CA VAL A 178 6.82 -33.57 -22.71
C VAL A 178 5.73 -34.35 -22.00
N THR A 179 4.97 -33.70 -21.11
CA THR A 179 3.83 -34.28 -20.40
C THR A 179 2.59 -33.43 -20.60
N ALA A 180 1.48 -34.06 -21.02
CA ALA A 180 0.15 -33.46 -21.01
C ALA A 180 -0.54 -33.83 -19.68
N ILE A 181 -0.95 -32.82 -18.91
CA ILE A 181 -1.58 -32.98 -17.60
C ILE A 181 -3.05 -32.57 -17.69
N SER A 182 -3.98 -33.49 -17.46
CA SER A 182 -5.41 -33.17 -17.30
C SER A 182 -5.73 -32.79 -15.85
N ALA A 183 -6.45 -31.68 -15.66
CA ALA A 183 -6.81 -31.19 -14.34
C ALA A 183 -8.20 -30.54 -14.33
N LYS A 184 -8.97 -30.77 -13.26
CA LYS A 184 -10.31 -30.17 -13.09
C LYS A 184 -10.22 -28.68 -12.75
N LYS A 185 -9.17 -28.29 -12.03
CA LYS A 185 -8.86 -26.92 -11.64
C LYS A 185 -7.37 -26.65 -11.84
N VAL A 186 -7.03 -25.42 -12.23
CA VAL A 186 -5.64 -24.98 -12.41
C VAL A 186 -5.39 -23.69 -11.64
N VAL A 187 -4.29 -23.62 -10.90
CA VAL A 187 -3.85 -22.45 -10.15
C VAL A 187 -2.52 -21.96 -10.70
N LEU A 188 -2.47 -20.70 -11.13
CA LEU A 188 -1.23 -20.02 -11.53
C LEU A 188 -0.60 -19.37 -10.31
N ALA A 189 0.58 -19.84 -9.92
CA ALA A 189 1.43 -19.31 -8.85
C ALA A 189 2.85 -19.03 -9.37
N THR A 190 2.96 -18.56 -10.62
CA THR A 190 4.21 -18.45 -11.40
C THR A 190 4.97 -17.13 -11.20
N GLY A 191 4.47 -16.24 -10.36
CA GLY A 191 5.02 -14.90 -10.13
C GLY A 191 4.65 -13.88 -11.22
N SER A 192 5.16 -12.66 -11.07
CA SER A 192 4.99 -11.51 -11.97
C SER A 192 5.90 -11.58 -13.21
N GLN A 193 6.03 -10.46 -13.93
CA GLN A 193 7.08 -10.22 -14.91
C GLN A 193 8.12 -9.23 -14.36
N ASP A 194 9.35 -9.71 -14.17
CA ASP A 194 10.49 -8.94 -13.65
C ASP A 194 11.54 -8.60 -14.74
N TYR A 195 11.25 -8.90 -16.00
CA TYR A 195 12.08 -8.54 -17.18
C TYR A 195 13.56 -8.97 -17.12
N ARG A 196 13.90 -9.90 -16.22
CA ARG A 196 15.26 -10.36 -15.92
C ARG A 196 16.23 -9.28 -15.46
N VAL A 197 15.72 -8.32 -14.70
CA VAL A 197 16.54 -7.27 -14.08
C VAL A 197 16.60 -7.52 -12.57
N GLY A 198 17.76 -7.28 -11.96
CA GLY A 198 18.00 -7.52 -10.53
C GLY A 198 18.08 -9.02 -10.16
N SER A 199 19.23 -9.46 -9.66
CA SER A 199 19.49 -10.88 -9.34
C SER A 199 18.64 -11.42 -8.18
N MET A 200 18.33 -10.58 -7.18
CA MET A 200 17.61 -10.95 -5.95
C MET A 200 16.10 -11.09 -6.19
N TRP A 201 15.48 -10.19 -6.95
CA TRP A 201 14.03 -10.15 -7.19
C TRP A 201 13.61 -10.76 -8.52
N GLY A 202 14.45 -10.72 -9.55
CA GLY A 202 14.11 -11.06 -10.93
C GLY A 202 14.03 -12.56 -11.22
N SER A 203 13.24 -13.30 -10.45
CA SER A 203 13.01 -14.75 -10.64
C SER A 203 11.74 -15.07 -11.42
N ALA A 204 10.77 -14.15 -11.46
CA ALA A 204 9.53 -14.31 -12.19
C ALA A 204 9.69 -13.83 -13.66
N ARG A 205 8.97 -14.49 -14.57
CA ARG A 205 9.24 -14.40 -16.03
C ARG A 205 7.97 -14.19 -16.86
N GLY A 206 6.82 -14.00 -16.23
CA GLY A 206 5.54 -13.79 -16.91
C GLY A 206 4.96 -15.01 -17.63
N ASP A 207 5.48 -16.22 -17.39
CA ASP A 207 5.02 -17.44 -18.08
C ASP A 207 3.51 -17.70 -17.88
N GLY A 208 3.02 -17.51 -16.65
CA GLY A 208 1.58 -17.61 -16.34
C GLY A 208 0.75 -16.50 -16.97
N ILE A 209 1.31 -15.29 -17.08
CA ILE A 209 0.64 -14.14 -17.72
C ILE A 209 0.43 -14.44 -19.20
N LEU A 210 1.47 -14.92 -19.90
CA LEU A 210 1.39 -15.33 -21.29
C LEU A 210 0.36 -16.44 -21.51
N ALA A 211 0.39 -17.48 -20.68
CA ALA A 211 -0.51 -18.62 -20.84
C ALA A 211 -1.97 -18.26 -20.54
N ALA A 212 -2.23 -17.48 -19.48
CA ALA A 212 -3.56 -17.00 -19.16
C ALA A 212 -4.12 -16.09 -20.27
N TYR A 213 -3.31 -15.17 -20.80
CA TYR A 213 -3.70 -14.31 -21.93
C TYR A 213 -4.05 -15.11 -23.19
N LYS A 214 -3.22 -16.11 -23.53
CA LYS A 214 -3.47 -17.00 -24.68
C LYS A 214 -4.75 -17.82 -24.52
N LEU A 215 -5.07 -18.24 -23.30
CA LEU A 215 -6.30 -18.97 -22.99
C LEU A 215 -7.56 -18.10 -23.07
N GLY A 216 -7.41 -16.77 -22.95
CA GLY A 216 -8.50 -15.80 -23.02
C GLY A 216 -8.84 -15.12 -21.69
N ALA A 217 -8.00 -15.28 -20.66
CA ALA A 217 -8.15 -14.57 -19.40
C ALA A 217 -7.95 -13.06 -19.60
N GLU A 218 -8.74 -12.27 -18.89
CA GLU A 218 -8.59 -10.83 -18.86
C GLU A 218 -7.42 -10.42 -17.97
N MET A 219 -6.74 -9.37 -18.39
CA MET A 219 -5.70 -8.70 -17.62
C MET A 219 -6.22 -7.33 -17.18
N ARG A 220 -5.80 -6.87 -16.02
CA ARG A 220 -6.17 -5.59 -15.43
C ARG A 220 -4.90 -4.89 -14.94
N ASN A 221 -4.87 -3.55 -15.01
CA ASN A 221 -3.82 -2.73 -14.39
C ASN A 221 -2.40 -3.04 -14.89
N THR A 222 -2.23 -3.30 -16.20
CA THR A 222 -0.94 -3.65 -16.81
C THR A 222 0.08 -2.49 -16.81
N GLU A 223 -0.39 -1.26 -16.61
CA GLU A 223 0.37 -0.01 -16.55
C GLU A 223 1.00 0.27 -15.18
N PHE A 224 0.49 -0.33 -14.08
CA PHE A 224 0.95 -0.03 -12.71
C PHE A 224 2.06 -0.95 -12.20
N GLY A 225 2.52 -1.91 -13.03
CA GLY A 225 3.43 -2.99 -12.63
C GLY A 225 4.93 -2.69 -12.61
N ASN A 226 5.38 -1.46 -12.78
CA ASN A 226 6.81 -1.15 -12.96
C ASN A 226 7.50 -0.71 -11.67
N PHE A 227 7.79 -1.65 -10.77
CA PHE A 227 8.56 -1.37 -9.56
C PHE A 227 10.04 -1.08 -9.87
N THR A 228 10.60 -0.11 -9.16
CA THR A 228 12.00 0.31 -9.25
C THR A 228 12.51 0.60 -7.84
N GLN A 229 13.64 0.02 -7.45
CA GLN A 229 14.25 0.22 -6.14
C GLN A 229 15.42 1.22 -6.24
N ILE A 230 15.86 1.80 -5.11
CA ILE A 230 17.18 2.46 -5.05
C ILE A 230 18.26 1.40 -4.82
N ALA A 231 19.28 1.38 -5.69
CA ALA A 231 20.45 0.54 -5.53
C ALA A 231 21.73 1.37 -5.63
N ARG A 232 22.78 0.83 -5.05
CA ARG A 232 24.14 1.34 -5.18
C ARG A 232 24.60 1.25 -6.63
N TYR A 233 25.15 2.34 -7.16
CA TYR A 233 25.47 2.44 -8.58
C TYR A 233 26.49 1.37 -9.03
N ARG A 234 27.51 1.08 -8.22
CA ARG A 234 28.59 0.14 -8.60
C ARG A 234 28.29 -1.31 -8.26
N SER A 235 27.84 -1.56 -7.03
CA SER A 235 27.58 -2.92 -6.54
C SER A 235 26.23 -3.46 -7.02
N HIS A 236 25.31 -2.58 -7.45
CA HIS A 236 23.89 -2.89 -7.69
C HIS A 236 23.18 -3.49 -6.48
N ASN A 237 23.78 -3.40 -5.28
CA ASN A 237 23.12 -3.78 -4.05
C ASN A 237 21.99 -2.81 -3.78
N GLU A 238 20.82 -3.36 -3.46
CA GLU A 238 19.69 -2.54 -3.05
C GLU A 238 19.95 -1.91 -1.70
N VAL A 239 19.51 -0.66 -1.58
CA VAL A 239 19.62 0.08 -0.34
C VAL A 239 18.24 0.20 0.28
N VAL A 240 18.02 -0.56 1.33
CA VAL A 240 16.79 -0.44 2.12
C VAL A 240 16.81 0.92 2.83
N PHE A 241 15.74 1.71 2.67
CA PHE A 241 15.59 3.06 3.21
C PHE A 241 16.56 4.11 2.64
N GLY A 242 17.26 3.82 1.53
CA GLY A 242 18.16 4.79 0.90
C GLY A 242 17.46 6.07 0.48
N GLU A 243 16.19 5.98 0.10
CA GLU A 243 15.36 7.12 -0.29
C GLU A 243 15.17 8.17 0.82
N ASN A 244 15.46 7.83 2.08
CA ASN A 244 15.35 8.74 3.22
C ASN A 244 16.59 9.65 3.39
N TYR A 245 17.64 9.42 2.62
CA TYR A 245 18.96 10.02 2.85
C TYR A 245 19.62 10.51 1.55
N MET A 246 18.84 10.94 0.56
CA MET A 246 19.35 11.30 -0.77
C MET A 246 19.82 12.75 -0.84
N TYR A 247 21.04 12.94 -1.35
CA TYR A 247 21.67 14.23 -1.62
C TYR A 247 22.18 14.30 -3.06
N ASN A 248 22.12 15.48 -3.67
CA ASN A 248 22.69 15.70 -5.00
C ASN A 248 24.18 16.09 -4.92
N ALA A 249 24.83 16.27 -6.07
CA ALA A 249 26.27 16.59 -6.15
C ALA A 249 26.64 17.97 -5.59
N LYS A 250 25.66 18.83 -5.31
CA LYS A 250 25.85 20.14 -4.65
C LYS A 250 25.73 20.06 -3.13
N GLY A 251 25.41 18.89 -2.58
CA GLY A 251 25.17 18.69 -1.14
C GLY A 251 23.76 19.11 -0.70
N GLU A 252 22.81 19.27 -1.62
CA GLU A 252 21.43 19.61 -1.27
C GLU A 252 20.64 18.34 -0.90
N PHE A 253 19.88 18.39 0.20
CA PHE A 253 19.02 17.29 0.67
C PHE A 253 17.75 17.19 -0.18
N ILE A 254 17.74 16.30 -1.16
CA ILE A 254 16.63 16.19 -2.13
C ILE A 254 15.50 15.28 -1.67
N THR A 255 15.70 14.46 -0.64
CA THR A 255 14.62 13.64 -0.04
C THR A 255 13.43 14.51 0.40
N ALA A 256 13.69 15.73 0.88
CA ALA A 256 12.66 16.69 1.26
C ALA A 256 11.69 17.06 0.11
N ASN A 257 12.08 16.83 -1.15
CA ASN A 257 11.25 17.18 -2.32
C ASN A 257 10.13 16.16 -2.59
N PHE A 258 10.26 14.93 -2.09
CA PHE A 258 9.27 13.86 -2.36
C PHE A 258 8.74 13.18 -1.10
N ARG A 259 9.45 13.23 0.03
CA ARG A 259 8.95 12.73 1.31
C ARG A 259 8.07 13.79 1.98
N ILE A 260 6.76 13.62 1.91
CA ILE A 260 5.78 14.48 2.58
C ILE A 260 5.49 13.90 3.98
N GLY A 261 6.42 14.09 4.91
CA GLY A 261 6.33 13.62 6.30
C GLY A 261 6.43 12.09 6.50
N PRO A 262 6.35 11.59 7.75
CA PRO A 262 6.40 10.17 8.16
C PRO A 262 5.24 9.30 7.64
N ARG A 263 4.46 9.75 6.66
CA ARG A 263 3.32 9.03 6.08
C ARG A 263 3.75 7.95 5.08
N GLU A 264 4.94 8.06 4.51
CA GLU A 264 5.40 7.12 3.48
C GLU A 264 6.17 5.94 4.09
N THR A 265 5.64 4.73 3.86
CA THR A 265 6.13 3.46 4.42
C THR A 265 7.30 2.83 3.65
N ASP A 266 7.50 3.20 2.37
CA ASP A 266 8.58 2.71 1.50
C ASP A 266 8.83 3.70 0.34
N ILE A 267 9.78 3.39 -0.54
CA ILE A 267 10.08 4.09 -1.79
C ILE A 267 8.81 4.35 -2.63
N SER A 268 8.79 5.49 -3.32
CA SER A 268 7.70 5.86 -4.23
C SER A 268 8.22 6.22 -5.62
N SER A 269 7.33 6.22 -6.59
CA SER A 269 7.61 6.71 -7.95
C SER A 269 8.12 8.16 -7.97
N ARG A 270 7.78 8.98 -6.96
CA ARG A 270 8.26 10.35 -6.81
C ARG A 270 9.76 10.40 -6.52
N THR A 271 10.30 9.43 -5.76
CA THR A 271 11.74 9.27 -5.55
C THR A 271 12.47 9.08 -6.88
N ILE A 272 11.93 8.19 -7.73
CA ILE A 272 12.52 7.89 -9.05
C ILE A 272 12.43 9.09 -9.98
N ARG A 273 11.30 9.80 -9.97
CA ARG A 273 11.12 11.07 -10.70
C ARG A 273 12.12 12.11 -10.23
N GLU A 274 12.30 12.31 -8.93
CA GLU A 274 13.24 13.29 -8.39
C GLU A 274 14.67 12.98 -8.81
N TRP A 275 15.09 11.72 -8.67
CA TRP A 275 16.39 11.26 -9.17
C TRP A 275 16.57 11.63 -10.64
N TYR A 276 15.60 11.31 -11.50
CA TYR A 276 15.66 11.60 -12.93
C TYR A 276 15.81 13.11 -13.21
N LEU A 277 15.00 13.95 -12.54
CA LEU A 277 15.03 15.39 -12.72
C LEU A 277 16.39 16.00 -12.32
N GLN A 278 16.97 15.53 -11.20
CA GLN A 278 18.29 16.00 -10.76
C GLN A 278 19.41 15.60 -11.73
N MET A 279 19.37 14.37 -12.26
CA MET A 279 20.33 13.92 -13.28
C MET A 279 20.22 14.76 -14.55
N MET A 280 19.00 15.00 -15.05
CA MET A 280 18.77 15.81 -16.26
C MET A 280 19.11 17.29 -16.09
N ALA A 281 19.00 17.83 -14.87
CA ALA A 281 19.41 19.18 -14.54
C ALA A 281 20.94 19.35 -14.39
N GLY A 282 21.72 18.28 -14.48
CA GLY A 282 23.16 18.31 -14.26
C GLY A 282 23.57 18.47 -12.79
N ASN A 283 22.66 18.16 -11.85
CA ASN A 283 22.92 18.19 -10.41
C ASN A 283 23.38 16.83 -9.85
N GLY A 284 23.43 15.78 -10.69
CA GLY A 284 23.95 14.46 -10.31
C GLY A 284 25.48 14.41 -10.20
N PRO A 285 26.06 13.31 -9.66
CA PRO A 285 25.37 12.10 -9.21
C PRO A 285 24.61 12.28 -7.88
N ILE A 286 23.74 11.32 -7.58
CA ILE A 286 22.99 11.26 -6.32
C ILE A 286 23.68 10.31 -5.36
N HIS A 287 23.90 10.74 -4.12
CA HIS A 287 24.57 9.98 -3.08
C HIS A 287 23.69 9.87 -1.83
N LEU A 288 24.04 8.91 -0.97
CA LEU A 288 23.46 8.78 0.35
C LEU A 288 24.35 9.43 1.41
N ASP A 289 23.76 10.15 2.35
CA ASP A 289 24.44 10.64 3.55
C ASP A 289 23.58 10.38 4.79
N TYR A 290 24.09 9.52 5.67
CA TYR A 290 23.42 9.07 6.90
C TYR A 290 23.77 9.93 8.13
N GLY A 291 24.75 10.83 8.02
CA GLY A 291 25.30 11.63 9.14
C GLY A 291 26.08 10.81 10.19
N ASP A 292 26.58 11.50 11.23
CA ASP A 292 27.43 10.89 12.28
C ASP A 292 26.66 10.06 13.33
N GLU A 293 25.35 10.24 13.47
CA GLU A 293 24.56 9.61 14.57
C GLU A 293 23.81 8.34 14.16
N ARG A 294 23.86 7.92 12.89
CA ARG A 294 23.07 6.77 12.41
C ARG A 294 23.95 5.88 11.55
N GLY A 295 24.26 4.69 12.07
CA GLY A 295 24.87 3.62 11.29
C GLY A 295 24.07 3.35 10.02
N ASP A 296 24.75 2.81 9.01
CA ASP A 296 24.36 2.52 7.62
C ASP A 296 22.98 1.89 7.32
N GLY A 297 22.05 1.78 8.27
CA GLY A 297 20.70 1.22 8.12
C GLY A 297 20.70 -0.31 7.98
N GLU A 298 21.68 -0.86 7.25
CA GLU A 298 21.92 -2.28 7.06
C GLU A 298 22.19 -3.01 8.38
N ASP A 299 22.93 -2.39 9.29
CA ASP A 299 23.30 -3.02 10.58
C ASP A 299 22.10 -3.31 11.49
N SER A 300 20.95 -2.64 11.31
CA SER A 300 19.80 -2.78 12.22
C SER A 300 19.07 -4.13 12.07
N MET A 301 18.83 -4.60 10.84
CA MET A 301 18.05 -5.82 10.60
C MET A 301 18.84 -7.10 10.91
N GLU A 302 20.16 -7.12 10.70
CA GLU A 302 20.98 -8.29 11.05
C GLU A 302 21.21 -8.41 12.56
N ARG A 303 21.32 -7.28 13.27
CA ARG A 303 21.51 -7.27 14.74
C ARG A 303 20.24 -7.67 15.50
N MET A 304 19.05 -7.44 14.94
CA MET A 304 17.78 -7.68 15.62
C MET A 304 17.29 -9.14 15.57
N TRP A 305 17.69 -9.97 14.59
CA TRP A 305 17.05 -11.27 14.37
C TRP A 305 17.99 -12.44 14.05
N ALA A 306 17.69 -13.61 14.63
CA ALA A 306 18.44 -14.84 14.43
C ALA A 306 18.07 -15.53 13.10
N ARG A 307 18.90 -15.36 12.07
CA ARG A 307 18.68 -15.90 10.72
C ARG A 307 19.84 -16.80 10.25
N PRO A 308 20.06 -17.96 10.88
CA PRO A 308 21.22 -18.81 10.59
C PRO A 308 21.30 -19.26 9.12
N TYR A 309 20.17 -19.48 8.46
CA TYR A 309 20.15 -19.91 7.06
C TYR A 309 20.57 -18.76 6.13
N GLY A 310 19.99 -17.57 6.31
CA GLY A 310 20.30 -16.40 5.50
C GLY A 310 21.65 -15.74 5.78
N LYS A 311 22.23 -15.90 6.98
CA LYS A 311 23.43 -15.18 7.41
C LYS A 311 24.63 -15.37 6.49
N LYS A 312 24.91 -16.61 6.08
CA LYS A 312 26.08 -16.88 5.22
C LYS A 312 25.91 -16.29 3.82
N PHE A 313 24.69 -16.31 3.29
CA PHE A 313 24.36 -15.70 2.01
C PHE A 313 24.59 -14.18 2.05
N ARG A 314 24.08 -13.50 3.09
CA ARG A 314 24.25 -12.05 3.26
C ARG A 314 25.71 -11.66 3.41
N GLN A 315 26.45 -12.33 4.30
CA GLN A 315 27.87 -12.07 4.49
C GLN A 315 28.65 -12.09 3.16
N LEU A 316 28.43 -13.11 2.33
CA LEU A 316 29.13 -13.22 1.03
C LEU A 316 28.72 -12.11 0.06
N ASN A 317 27.45 -11.74 0.05
CA ASN A 317 26.94 -10.66 -0.78
C ASN A 317 27.51 -9.30 -0.37
N ASP A 318 27.53 -9.02 0.94
CA ASP A 318 27.90 -7.71 1.48
C ASP A 318 29.42 -7.49 1.44
N GLU A 319 30.22 -8.53 1.70
CA GLU A 319 31.69 -8.48 1.54
C GLU A 319 32.07 -8.15 0.08
N THR A 320 31.37 -8.76 -0.88
CA THR A 320 31.58 -8.49 -2.31
C THR A 320 31.20 -7.07 -2.67
N ALA A 321 30.04 -6.60 -2.21
CA ALA A 321 29.55 -5.25 -2.51
C ALA A 321 30.45 -4.16 -1.93
N LYS A 322 30.85 -4.27 -0.65
CA LYS A 322 31.74 -3.30 0.01
C LYS A 322 33.09 -3.14 -0.71
N SER A 323 33.54 -4.17 -1.42
CA SER A 323 34.82 -4.11 -2.16
C SER A 323 34.81 -3.19 -3.40
N VAL A 324 33.62 -2.87 -3.94
CA VAL A 324 33.48 -2.06 -5.18
C VAL A 324 32.78 -0.72 -4.95
N ASP A 325 32.29 -0.48 -3.72
CA ASP A 325 31.30 0.55 -3.43
C ASP A 325 31.82 1.57 -2.42
N THR A 326 32.42 2.65 -2.93
CA THR A 326 33.31 3.53 -2.14
C THR A 326 32.78 4.93 -1.85
N ASP A 327 31.72 5.38 -2.54
CA ASP A 327 31.26 6.78 -2.56
C ASP A 327 29.77 6.96 -2.25
N LEU A 328 29.04 5.88 -1.94
CA LEU A 328 27.60 5.93 -1.64
C LEU A 328 26.72 6.46 -2.79
N GLU A 329 27.21 6.43 -4.04
CA GLU A 329 26.42 6.78 -5.21
C GLU A 329 25.27 5.78 -5.44
N VAL A 330 24.09 6.30 -5.78
CA VAL A 330 22.89 5.50 -6.01
C VAL A 330 22.22 5.78 -7.36
N ALA A 331 21.62 4.72 -7.92
CA ALA A 331 20.81 4.75 -9.12
C ALA A 331 19.54 3.90 -8.96
N PRO A 332 18.47 4.22 -9.70
CA PRO A 332 17.29 3.36 -9.79
C PRO A 332 17.64 1.99 -10.40
N LEU A 333 17.25 0.92 -9.70
CA LEU A 333 17.28 -0.46 -10.18
C LEU A 333 15.86 -0.86 -10.57
N PHE A 334 15.61 -0.95 -11.88
CA PHE A 334 14.35 -1.50 -12.37
C PHE A 334 14.24 -2.96 -11.95
N ILE A 335 13.11 -3.34 -11.35
CA ILE A 335 12.82 -4.73 -10.99
C ILE A 335 11.71 -5.25 -11.89
N GLY A 336 10.65 -4.45 -12.09
CA GLY A 336 9.45 -4.90 -12.77
C GLY A 336 8.66 -5.90 -11.93
N GLU A 337 7.35 -5.72 -11.86
CA GLU A 337 6.44 -6.46 -10.99
C GLU A 337 5.04 -6.54 -11.63
N GLN A 338 5.02 -6.66 -12.97
CA GLN A 338 3.75 -6.67 -13.70
C GLN A 338 3.00 -7.95 -13.36
N SER A 339 1.83 -7.79 -12.73
CA SER A 339 1.06 -8.85 -12.07
C SER A 339 -0.42 -8.78 -12.46
N PRO A 340 -0.74 -8.84 -13.77
CA PRO A 340 -1.97 -8.23 -14.27
C PRO A 340 -3.14 -9.21 -14.37
N ILE A 341 -3.00 -10.50 -14.03
CA ILE A 341 -4.09 -11.47 -14.22
C ILE A 341 -5.30 -11.04 -13.38
N LYS A 342 -6.40 -10.67 -14.04
CA LYS A 342 -7.62 -10.20 -13.38
C LYS A 342 -8.24 -11.35 -12.61
N VAL A 343 -8.49 -11.13 -11.33
CA VAL A 343 -9.15 -12.09 -10.45
C VAL A 343 -10.27 -11.44 -9.63
N ASP A 344 -11.23 -12.24 -9.22
CA ASP A 344 -12.22 -11.87 -8.20
C ASP A 344 -11.67 -12.07 -6.78
N HIS A 345 -12.50 -11.87 -5.76
CA HIS A 345 -12.12 -12.04 -4.36
C HIS A 345 -11.85 -13.51 -3.96
N ASP A 346 -12.27 -14.50 -4.75
CA ASP A 346 -11.91 -15.91 -4.55
C ASP A 346 -10.66 -16.32 -5.36
N MET A 347 -9.98 -15.33 -5.94
CA MET A 347 -8.81 -15.50 -6.82
C MET A 347 -9.11 -16.26 -8.12
N LYS A 348 -10.38 -16.33 -8.54
CA LYS A 348 -10.80 -16.92 -9.83
C LYS A 348 -10.53 -15.93 -10.94
N THR A 349 -9.97 -16.41 -12.04
CA THR A 349 -9.84 -15.61 -13.27
C THR A 349 -11.15 -15.56 -14.04
N THR A 350 -11.21 -14.78 -15.12
CA THR A 350 -12.36 -14.78 -16.03
C THR A 350 -12.52 -16.08 -16.84
N VAL A 351 -11.52 -16.97 -16.83
CA VAL A 351 -11.63 -18.30 -17.44
C VAL A 351 -12.09 -19.32 -16.39
N PRO A 352 -13.22 -20.02 -16.59
CA PRO A 352 -13.71 -21.00 -15.64
C PRO A 352 -12.68 -22.07 -15.27
N GLY A 353 -12.54 -22.32 -13.96
CA GLY A 353 -11.63 -23.33 -13.41
C GLY A 353 -10.16 -22.89 -13.29
N LEU A 354 -9.81 -21.69 -13.78
CA LEU A 354 -8.47 -21.12 -13.66
C LEU A 354 -8.43 -20.07 -12.53
N TYR A 355 -7.42 -20.18 -11.67
CA TYR A 355 -7.14 -19.27 -10.56
C TYR A 355 -5.76 -18.66 -10.72
N ALA A 356 -5.52 -17.51 -10.11
CA ALA A 356 -4.23 -16.85 -10.11
C ALA A 356 -3.94 -16.21 -8.75
N ILE A 357 -2.79 -16.55 -8.14
CA ILE A 357 -2.42 -16.16 -6.77
C ILE A 357 -1.00 -15.58 -6.68
N GLY A 358 -0.76 -14.78 -5.64
CA GLY A 358 0.52 -14.10 -5.41
C GLY A 358 0.82 -13.07 -6.50
N ASP A 359 2.08 -12.96 -6.89
CA ASP A 359 2.54 -11.89 -7.79
C ASP A 359 2.08 -12.07 -9.25
N CYS A 360 1.34 -13.11 -9.62
CA CYS A 360 0.77 -13.16 -10.97
C CYS A 360 -0.51 -12.31 -11.10
N SER A 361 -1.20 -12.02 -9.99
CA SER A 361 -2.51 -11.37 -9.95
C SER A 361 -2.60 -10.19 -8.98
N TYR A 362 -1.50 -9.72 -8.37
CA TYR A 362 -1.57 -8.63 -7.38
C TYR A 362 -2.21 -7.35 -7.94
N CYS A 363 -1.68 -6.79 -9.04
CA CYS A 363 -2.31 -5.65 -9.72
C CYS A 363 -3.71 -6.01 -10.27
N GLY A 364 -3.86 -7.24 -10.78
CA GLY A 364 -5.11 -7.72 -11.36
C GLY A 364 -6.25 -7.92 -10.35
N SER A 365 -5.94 -8.15 -9.07
CA SER A 365 -6.90 -8.28 -7.97
C SER A 365 -7.49 -6.94 -7.54
N GLY A 366 -6.80 -5.82 -7.83
CA GLY A 366 -7.18 -4.49 -7.33
C GLY A 366 -6.83 -4.23 -5.87
N LEU A 367 -6.38 -5.23 -5.10
CA LEU A 367 -6.01 -5.11 -3.68
C LEU A 367 -5.10 -3.89 -3.42
N ALA A 368 -4.06 -3.72 -4.23
CA ALA A 368 -3.05 -2.69 -4.00
C ALA A 368 -3.41 -1.33 -4.60
N GLY A 369 -4.41 -1.26 -5.47
CA GLY A 369 -4.65 -0.10 -6.32
C GLY A 369 -3.56 0.15 -7.34
N ALA A 370 -3.18 1.42 -7.56
CA ALA A 370 -2.29 1.86 -8.63
C ALA A 370 -0.79 1.75 -8.28
N VAL A 371 -0.39 0.70 -7.57
CA VAL A 371 1.00 0.41 -7.17
C VAL A 371 1.39 -1.00 -7.59
N PRO A 372 2.68 -1.26 -7.90
CA PRO A 372 3.13 -2.56 -8.37
C PRO A 372 3.03 -3.62 -7.28
N ALA A 373 3.31 -4.87 -7.66
CA ALA A 373 3.45 -5.95 -6.67
C ALA A 373 4.44 -5.58 -5.56
N PRO A 374 4.28 -6.17 -4.36
CA PRO A 374 5.13 -5.84 -3.22
C PRO A 374 6.61 -5.95 -3.55
N PRO A 375 7.45 -5.07 -2.98
CA PRO A 375 7.15 -4.22 -1.82
C PRO A 375 6.60 -2.83 -2.16
N GLY A 376 6.11 -2.56 -3.38
CA GLY A 376 5.81 -1.26 -4.01
C GLY A 376 5.16 -0.10 -3.24
N ARG A 377 4.79 -0.26 -1.98
CA ARG A 377 4.73 0.81 -0.96
C ARG A 377 4.55 0.28 0.47
N ASN A 378 4.38 -1.04 0.65
CA ASN A 378 4.21 -1.69 1.95
C ASN A 378 5.23 -2.83 2.11
N ARG A 379 6.29 -2.59 2.89
CA ARG A 379 7.33 -3.60 3.15
C ARG A 379 6.73 -4.87 3.76
N GLY A 380 7.24 -6.02 3.33
CA GLY A 380 6.81 -7.34 3.82
C GLY A 380 5.45 -7.84 3.30
N SER A 381 4.74 -7.06 2.49
CA SER A 381 3.42 -7.46 1.98
C SER A 381 3.48 -8.58 0.93
N GLY A 382 4.63 -8.82 0.28
CA GLY A 382 4.77 -9.82 -0.79
C GLY A 382 4.50 -11.25 -0.34
N ILE A 383 5.20 -11.71 0.69
CA ILE A 383 5.04 -13.07 1.21
C ILE A 383 3.62 -13.27 1.71
N LEU A 384 3.08 -12.31 2.48
CA LEU A 384 1.74 -12.47 3.05
C LEU A 384 0.63 -12.29 2.04
N ASN A 385 0.78 -11.46 1.02
CA ASN A 385 -0.18 -11.45 -0.08
C ASN A 385 -0.21 -12.80 -0.81
N ALA A 386 0.95 -13.42 -1.03
CA ALA A 386 1.02 -14.73 -1.64
C ALA A 386 0.35 -15.81 -0.76
N VAL A 387 0.50 -15.74 0.58
CA VAL A 387 -0.18 -16.62 1.53
C VAL A 387 -1.69 -16.33 1.58
N PHE A 388 -2.09 -15.06 1.62
CA PHE A 388 -3.47 -14.60 1.63
C PHE A 388 -4.24 -15.11 0.40
N SER A 389 -3.77 -14.74 -0.79
CA SER A 389 -4.39 -15.17 -2.05
C SER A 389 -4.40 -16.69 -2.20
N ALA A 390 -3.38 -17.39 -1.70
CA ALA A 390 -3.36 -18.85 -1.65
C ALA A 390 -4.46 -19.45 -0.75
N ILE A 391 -4.70 -18.86 0.42
CA ILE A 391 -5.75 -19.25 1.36
C ILE A 391 -7.13 -18.95 0.78
N GLU A 392 -7.32 -17.79 0.15
CA GLU A 392 -8.57 -17.42 -0.51
C GLU A 392 -8.92 -18.39 -1.64
N ALA A 393 -7.97 -18.68 -2.53
CA ALA A 393 -8.16 -19.70 -3.57
C ALA A 393 -8.47 -21.09 -2.97
N ALA A 394 -7.77 -21.47 -1.89
CA ALA A 394 -7.99 -22.75 -1.22
C ALA A 394 -9.33 -22.84 -0.50
N ASN A 395 -9.92 -21.72 -0.06
CA ASN A 395 -11.25 -21.69 0.56
C ASN A 395 -12.34 -22.14 -0.43
N ASP A 396 -12.21 -21.73 -1.70
CA ASP A 396 -13.10 -22.16 -2.77
C ASP A 396 -12.74 -23.56 -3.28
N LEU A 397 -11.47 -23.80 -3.61
CA LEU A 397 -10.98 -25.08 -4.14
C LEU A 397 -11.20 -26.25 -3.17
N GLY A 398 -11.05 -26.01 -1.87
CA GLY A 398 -11.28 -27.03 -0.84
C GLY A 398 -12.75 -27.44 -0.69
N LYS A 399 -13.69 -26.63 -1.20
CA LYS A 399 -15.14 -26.93 -1.21
C LYS A 399 -15.64 -27.37 -2.59
N ALA A 400 -14.78 -27.31 -3.62
CA ALA A 400 -15.16 -27.65 -4.97
C ALA A 400 -15.55 -29.13 -5.08
N ASP A 401 -16.60 -29.42 -5.85
CA ASP A 401 -16.93 -30.80 -6.23
C ASP A 401 -15.89 -31.31 -7.23
N LEU A 402 -15.05 -32.23 -6.75
CA LEU A 402 -14.01 -32.90 -7.53
C LEU A 402 -14.43 -34.33 -7.90
N SER A 403 -15.69 -34.73 -7.76
CA SER A 403 -16.14 -36.09 -8.10
C SER A 403 -16.32 -36.33 -9.61
N GLY A 404 -16.41 -35.25 -10.41
CA GLY A 404 -16.58 -35.32 -11.86
C GLY A 404 -15.42 -36.00 -12.60
N ALA A 405 -15.67 -36.37 -13.85
CA ALA A 405 -14.64 -36.91 -14.73
C ALA A 405 -13.54 -35.87 -15.04
N LEU A 406 -12.33 -36.35 -15.31
CA LEU A 406 -11.24 -35.50 -15.77
C LEU A 406 -11.58 -34.91 -17.17
N PRO A 407 -11.20 -33.65 -17.45
CA PRO A 407 -11.41 -33.07 -18.77
C PRO A 407 -10.65 -33.82 -19.87
N GLU A 408 -11.29 -34.02 -21.02
CA GLU A 408 -10.64 -34.50 -22.23
C GLU A 408 -9.73 -33.43 -22.84
N LEU A 409 -8.48 -33.81 -23.11
CA LEU A 409 -7.47 -32.93 -23.68
C LEU A 409 -7.49 -32.96 -25.21
N SER A 410 -7.29 -31.80 -25.84
CA SER A 410 -7.19 -31.70 -27.30
C SER A 410 -5.80 -32.13 -27.78
N GLU A 411 -5.73 -33.21 -28.56
CA GLU A 411 -4.48 -33.65 -29.19
C GLU A 411 -3.84 -32.55 -30.05
N GLN A 412 -4.66 -31.72 -30.71
CA GLN A 412 -4.17 -30.61 -31.53
C GLN A 412 -3.44 -29.56 -30.68
N GLN A 413 -3.99 -29.22 -29.50
CA GLN A 413 -3.34 -28.27 -28.59
C GLN A 413 -2.06 -28.86 -27.99
N ILE A 414 -2.07 -30.16 -27.65
CA ILE A 414 -0.89 -30.88 -27.16
C ILE A 414 0.22 -30.86 -28.21
N ASP A 415 -0.08 -31.25 -29.44
CA ASP A 415 0.88 -31.27 -30.54
C ASP A 415 1.41 -29.85 -30.83
N ALA A 416 0.57 -28.82 -30.76
CA ALA A 416 0.98 -27.43 -30.97
C ALA A 416 1.95 -26.93 -29.87
N ALA A 417 1.63 -27.17 -28.60
CA ALA A 417 2.49 -26.80 -27.48
C ALA A 417 3.83 -27.55 -27.52
N ALA A 418 3.80 -28.86 -27.81
CA ALA A 418 5.00 -29.67 -27.92
C ALA A 418 5.90 -29.22 -29.09
N LYS A 419 5.31 -28.97 -30.27
CA LYS A 419 6.03 -28.45 -31.44
C LYS A 419 6.61 -27.06 -31.23
N ARG A 420 5.98 -26.22 -30.39
CA ARG A 420 6.54 -24.91 -30.05
C ARG A 420 7.88 -25.05 -29.31
N ILE A 421 8.00 -26.04 -28.42
CA ILE A 421 9.24 -26.33 -27.69
C ILE A 421 10.29 -26.94 -28.64
N THR A 422 9.94 -28.02 -29.35
CA THR A 422 10.90 -28.72 -30.23
C THR A 422 11.32 -27.83 -31.39
N GLY A 423 10.40 -27.02 -31.93
CA GLY A 423 10.64 -26.12 -33.05
C GLY A 423 11.69 -25.05 -32.77
N TYR A 424 11.98 -24.69 -31.51
CA TYR A 424 13.12 -23.84 -31.19
C TYR A 424 14.45 -24.54 -31.42
N MET A 425 14.52 -25.84 -31.12
CA MET A 425 15.73 -26.65 -31.24
C MET A 425 15.94 -27.20 -32.66
N ASP A 426 14.87 -27.37 -33.43
CA ASP A 426 14.93 -27.85 -34.82
C ASP A 426 15.52 -26.81 -35.80
N ARG A 427 15.66 -25.55 -35.36
CA ARG A 427 16.19 -24.45 -36.19
C ARG A 427 17.72 -24.50 -36.22
N ALA A 428 18.29 -24.80 -37.38
CA ALA A 428 19.74 -24.83 -37.59
C ALA A 428 20.41 -23.45 -37.41
N GLU A 429 19.71 -22.38 -37.77
CA GLU A 429 20.13 -20.99 -37.61
C GLU A 429 18.97 -20.13 -37.10
N GLY A 430 19.26 -19.12 -36.28
CA GLY A 430 18.23 -18.25 -35.72
C GLY A 430 18.79 -17.19 -34.77
N VAL A 431 17.87 -16.47 -34.14
CA VAL A 431 18.16 -15.40 -33.19
C VAL A 431 18.21 -15.99 -31.78
N LYS A 432 19.18 -15.60 -30.97
CA LYS A 432 19.24 -16.02 -29.57
C LYS A 432 18.16 -15.29 -28.74
N PRO A 433 17.54 -15.94 -27.74
CA PRO A 433 16.54 -15.30 -26.89
C PRO A 433 17.11 -14.07 -26.16
N GLU A 434 18.41 -14.04 -25.86
CA GLU A 434 19.08 -12.89 -25.24
C GLU A 434 18.94 -11.60 -26.07
N ALA A 435 18.97 -11.68 -27.41
CA ALA A 435 18.81 -10.50 -28.26
C ALA A 435 17.40 -9.89 -28.15
N VAL A 436 16.38 -10.74 -27.95
CA VAL A 436 15.00 -10.30 -27.69
C VAL A 436 14.89 -9.69 -26.30
N VAL A 437 15.47 -10.34 -25.30
CA VAL A 437 15.53 -9.84 -23.91
C VAL A 437 16.17 -8.46 -23.84
N GLU A 438 17.32 -8.26 -24.51
CA GLU A 438 18.02 -6.98 -24.54
C GLU A 438 17.17 -5.85 -25.15
N LEU A 439 16.40 -6.12 -26.21
CA LEU A 439 15.49 -5.14 -26.79
C LEU A 439 14.37 -4.76 -25.83
N VAL A 440 13.76 -5.74 -25.14
CA VAL A 440 12.74 -5.46 -24.13
C VAL A 440 13.33 -4.68 -22.95
N GLN A 441 14.53 -5.01 -22.50
CA GLN A 441 15.22 -4.26 -21.43
C GLN A 441 15.57 -2.84 -21.84
N LYS A 442 15.94 -2.59 -23.12
CA LYS A 442 16.12 -1.21 -23.64
C LYS A 442 14.84 -0.38 -23.58
N ALA A 443 13.67 -1.01 -23.69
CA ALA A 443 12.38 -0.36 -23.52
C ALA A 443 12.07 -0.12 -22.03
N MET A 444 12.17 -1.18 -21.21
CA MET A 444 11.61 -1.18 -19.85
C MET A 444 12.55 -0.63 -18.77
N CYS A 445 13.87 -0.83 -18.87
CA CYS A 445 14.79 -0.46 -17.78
C CYS A 445 14.97 1.06 -17.59
N PRO A 446 15.02 1.89 -18.65
CA PRO A 446 15.18 3.34 -18.46
C PRO A 446 13.96 3.94 -17.77
N VAL A 447 14.18 4.63 -16.64
CA VAL A 447 13.11 5.15 -15.78
C VAL A 447 12.19 6.13 -16.50
N GLU A 448 12.72 6.87 -17.46
CA GLU A 448 11.98 7.83 -18.28
C GLU A 448 11.07 7.16 -19.33
N GLN A 449 11.21 5.85 -19.50
CA GLN A 449 10.41 5.04 -20.41
C GLN A 449 9.41 4.15 -19.67
N SER A 450 9.58 3.87 -18.37
CA SER A 450 8.76 2.89 -17.66
C SER A 450 8.13 3.37 -16.34
N VAL A 451 8.63 4.47 -15.76
CA VAL A 451 8.11 5.05 -14.50
C VAL A 451 7.69 6.50 -14.71
N TYR A 452 8.61 7.36 -15.15
CA TYR A 452 8.36 8.78 -15.43
C TYR A 452 8.28 9.02 -16.95
N MET A 453 7.14 8.67 -17.51
CA MET A 453 6.92 8.52 -18.95
C MET A 453 6.48 9.82 -19.62
N LYS A 454 6.57 9.84 -20.94
CA LYS A 454 6.02 10.88 -21.84
C LYS A 454 5.76 10.26 -23.20
N ALA A 455 4.81 10.80 -23.97
CA ALA A 455 4.37 10.23 -25.24
C ALA A 455 5.53 9.81 -26.18
N ASP A 456 6.50 10.68 -26.43
CA ASP A 456 7.66 10.44 -27.32
C ASP A 456 8.60 9.35 -26.78
N ARG A 457 8.87 9.33 -25.47
CA ARG A 457 9.69 8.30 -24.81
C ARG A 457 9.03 6.93 -24.84
N MET A 458 7.71 6.88 -24.63
CA MET A 458 6.93 5.64 -24.75
C MET A 458 6.85 5.13 -26.19
N GLU A 459 6.71 6.03 -27.17
CA GLU A 459 6.73 5.66 -28.59
C GLU A 459 8.07 5.02 -28.97
N LYS A 460 9.18 5.60 -28.53
CA LYS A 460 10.52 5.02 -28.70
C LYS A 460 10.62 3.63 -28.06
N ALA A 461 10.15 3.48 -26.83
CA ALA A 461 10.18 2.20 -26.11
C ALA A 461 9.34 1.12 -26.82
N MET A 462 8.14 1.50 -27.29
CA MET A 462 7.28 0.63 -28.11
C MET A 462 7.96 0.23 -29.43
N GLY A 463 8.82 1.08 -29.99
CA GLY A 463 9.66 0.73 -31.14
C GLY A 463 10.55 -0.49 -30.88
N PHE A 464 11.24 -0.54 -29.73
CA PHE A 464 12.05 -1.70 -29.34
C PHE A 464 11.19 -2.95 -29.10
N VAL A 465 9.99 -2.79 -28.50
CA VAL A 465 9.06 -3.91 -28.30
C VAL A 465 8.58 -4.48 -29.63
N LYS A 466 8.27 -3.64 -30.62
CA LYS A 466 7.90 -4.08 -31.98
C LYS A 466 9.04 -4.82 -32.67
N GLU A 467 10.28 -4.33 -32.53
CA GLU A 467 11.47 -5.02 -33.03
C GLU A 467 11.63 -6.39 -32.37
N ALA A 468 11.53 -6.46 -31.04
CA ALA A 468 11.60 -7.71 -30.28
C ALA A 468 10.51 -8.71 -30.72
N LYS A 469 9.27 -8.24 -30.91
CA LYS A 469 8.13 -9.04 -31.40
C LYS A 469 8.40 -9.62 -32.79
N ALA A 470 9.02 -8.86 -33.69
CA ALA A 470 9.38 -9.32 -35.03
C ALA A 470 10.48 -10.41 -35.03
N LEU A 471 11.28 -10.49 -33.97
CA LEU A 471 12.32 -11.52 -33.82
C LEU A 471 11.80 -12.84 -33.23
N LEU A 472 10.65 -12.86 -32.54
CA LEU A 472 10.10 -14.06 -31.90
C LEU A 472 10.02 -15.28 -32.84
N PRO A 473 9.51 -15.17 -34.09
CA PRO A 473 9.43 -16.33 -35.00
C PRO A 473 10.79 -16.89 -35.43
N ARG A 474 11.86 -16.10 -35.27
CA ARG A 474 13.23 -16.45 -35.67
C ARG A 474 14.08 -16.98 -34.52
N MET A 475 13.56 -17.03 -33.29
CA MET A 475 14.35 -17.48 -32.14
C MET A 475 14.82 -18.93 -32.32
N ALA A 476 16.03 -19.28 -31.90
CA ALA A 476 16.51 -20.65 -31.89
C ALA A 476 17.14 -20.98 -30.54
N ALA A 477 17.06 -22.25 -30.16
CA ALA A 477 17.59 -22.77 -28.90
C ALA A 477 18.59 -23.89 -29.17
N ARG A 478 19.74 -23.84 -28.50
CA ARG A 478 20.77 -24.89 -28.59
C ARG A 478 20.55 -26.05 -27.62
N ASP A 479 19.80 -25.79 -26.56
CA ASP A 479 19.47 -26.74 -25.51
C ASP A 479 18.10 -26.41 -24.89
N LEU A 480 17.66 -27.25 -23.96
CA LEU A 480 16.37 -27.12 -23.28
C LEU A 480 16.28 -25.87 -22.39
N HIS A 481 17.41 -25.38 -21.85
CA HIS A 481 17.44 -24.16 -21.07
C HIS A 481 17.24 -22.94 -21.96
N GLU A 482 17.82 -22.92 -23.15
CA GLU A 482 17.54 -21.89 -24.16
C GLU A 482 16.13 -21.98 -24.72
N ALA A 483 15.56 -23.19 -24.85
CA ALA A 483 14.16 -23.35 -25.24
C ALA A 483 13.21 -22.76 -24.19
N MET A 484 13.49 -22.98 -22.90
CA MET A 484 12.81 -22.30 -21.79
C MET A 484 12.96 -20.77 -21.89
N LYS A 485 14.18 -20.27 -22.15
CA LYS A 485 14.41 -18.82 -22.31
C LYS A 485 13.64 -18.22 -23.49
N CYS A 486 13.43 -18.96 -24.58
CA CYS A 486 12.61 -18.51 -25.71
C CYS A 486 11.15 -18.30 -25.28
N LEU A 487 10.58 -19.22 -24.50
CA LEU A 487 9.23 -19.06 -23.93
C LEU A 487 9.15 -17.83 -22.99
N GLU A 488 10.15 -17.69 -22.11
CA GLU A 488 10.25 -16.55 -21.19
C GLU A 488 10.41 -15.22 -21.97
N ALA A 489 11.11 -15.21 -23.11
CA ALA A 489 11.25 -14.03 -23.98
C ALA A 489 9.93 -13.64 -24.67
N GLU A 490 9.11 -14.62 -25.11
CA GLU A 490 7.76 -14.34 -25.60
C GLU A 490 6.90 -13.66 -24.53
N ALA A 491 6.97 -14.13 -23.29
CA ALA A 491 6.24 -13.57 -22.17
C ALA A 491 6.68 -12.13 -21.87
N MET A 492 7.99 -11.85 -21.93
CA MET A 492 8.54 -10.50 -21.76
C MET A 492 8.03 -9.52 -22.83
N VAL A 493 8.02 -9.94 -24.11
CA VAL A 493 7.51 -9.09 -25.21
C VAL A 493 6.03 -8.78 -25.01
N LEU A 494 5.21 -9.80 -24.68
CA LEU A 494 3.79 -9.60 -24.42
C LEU A 494 3.55 -8.62 -23.28
N SER A 495 4.23 -8.81 -22.14
CA SER A 495 4.12 -7.95 -20.96
C SER A 495 4.48 -6.49 -21.25
N ALA A 496 5.58 -6.27 -21.99
CA ALA A 496 6.00 -4.93 -22.39
C ALA A 496 4.98 -4.29 -23.35
N GLU A 497 4.45 -5.04 -24.31
CA GLU A 497 3.40 -4.56 -25.21
C GLU A 497 2.13 -4.15 -24.42
N MET A 498 1.68 -4.99 -23.48
CA MET A 498 0.54 -4.68 -22.61
C MET A 498 0.77 -3.41 -21.79
N HIS A 499 1.97 -3.24 -21.24
CA HIS A 499 2.34 -2.08 -20.45
C HIS A 499 2.22 -0.80 -21.28
N TYR A 500 2.87 -0.74 -22.45
CA TYR A 500 2.89 0.48 -23.24
C TYR A 500 1.56 0.81 -23.90
N ARG A 501 0.76 -0.18 -24.32
CA ARG A 501 -0.57 0.10 -24.90
C ARG A 501 -1.54 0.63 -23.84
N ALA A 502 -1.52 0.09 -22.62
CA ALA A 502 -2.32 0.64 -21.52
C ALA A 502 -1.81 2.03 -21.10
N SER A 503 -0.50 2.21 -21.04
CA SER A 503 0.16 3.49 -20.71
C SER A 503 -0.14 4.59 -21.74
N GLU A 504 -0.23 4.23 -23.02
CA GLU A 504 -0.64 5.14 -24.08
C GLU A 504 -2.11 5.53 -23.95
N MET A 505 -2.99 4.59 -23.60
CA MET A 505 -4.41 4.85 -23.40
C MET A 505 -4.65 5.80 -22.20
N ARG A 506 -4.04 5.53 -21.03
CA ARG A 506 -4.22 6.33 -19.81
C ARG A 506 -3.59 7.72 -19.94
N LYS A 507 -4.37 8.78 -19.71
CA LYS A 507 -3.92 10.20 -19.82
C LYS A 507 -4.02 10.92 -18.47
N GLU A 508 -3.30 10.42 -17.47
CA GLU A 508 -3.17 10.98 -16.11
C GLU A 508 -1.84 10.51 -15.47
N SER A 509 -1.57 10.91 -14.24
CA SER A 509 -0.52 10.33 -13.38
C SER A 509 -1.13 9.85 -12.06
N ARG A 510 -0.84 8.62 -11.66
CA ARG A 510 -1.41 7.99 -10.45
C ARG A 510 -0.50 6.91 -9.91
N GLY A 511 -0.23 6.94 -8.60
CA GLY A 511 0.58 5.93 -7.93
C GLY A 511 1.96 5.75 -8.59
N TRP A 512 2.25 4.56 -9.10
CA TRP A 512 3.52 4.24 -9.79
C TRP A 512 3.53 4.51 -11.29
N PHE A 513 2.43 5.01 -11.84
CA PHE A 513 2.32 5.42 -13.24
C PHE A 513 2.40 6.94 -13.32
N LEU A 514 3.53 7.48 -13.78
CA LEU A 514 3.71 8.92 -13.92
C LEU A 514 3.87 9.31 -15.40
N ARG A 515 3.12 10.31 -15.83
CA ARG A 515 3.13 10.90 -17.16
C ARG A 515 3.50 12.37 -17.05
N GLU A 516 4.67 12.73 -17.54
CA GLU A 516 5.14 14.13 -17.58
C GLU A 516 4.19 15.05 -18.36
N ASP A 517 3.58 14.53 -19.42
CA ASP A 517 2.59 15.23 -20.25
C ASP A 517 1.16 15.23 -19.68
N TYR A 518 0.90 14.45 -18.63
CA TYR A 518 -0.36 14.42 -17.87
C TYR A 518 -0.06 14.26 -16.37
N PRO A 519 0.51 15.31 -15.72
CA PRO A 519 1.14 15.17 -14.41
C PRO A 519 0.16 14.98 -13.25
N GLU A 520 -1.12 15.28 -13.46
CA GLU A 520 -2.15 15.25 -12.42
C GLU A 520 -2.90 13.91 -12.40
N GLN A 521 -3.37 13.55 -11.22
CA GLN A 521 -4.32 12.46 -11.03
C GLN A 521 -5.72 12.91 -11.47
N ASP A 522 -6.41 12.12 -12.30
CA ASP A 522 -7.70 12.48 -12.89
C ASP A 522 -8.78 11.46 -12.52
N ASN A 523 -9.40 11.64 -11.36
CA ASN A 523 -10.50 10.80 -10.90
C ASN A 523 -11.76 10.94 -11.76
N VAL A 524 -11.93 12.05 -12.49
CA VAL A 524 -13.13 12.30 -13.30
C VAL A 524 -13.13 11.42 -14.55
N ASN A 525 -12.01 11.38 -15.26
CA ASN A 525 -11.93 10.64 -16.51
C ASN A 525 -11.31 9.25 -16.34
N TRP A 526 -10.48 9.04 -15.32
CA TRP A 526 -9.60 7.88 -15.24
C TRP A 526 -9.74 7.04 -13.96
N HIS A 527 -10.77 7.27 -13.13
CA HIS A 527 -11.17 6.31 -12.09
C HIS A 527 -11.86 5.08 -12.69
N LYS A 528 -11.08 4.34 -13.48
CA LYS A 528 -11.46 3.15 -14.24
C LYS A 528 -10.25 2.26 -14.43
N TYR A 529 -10.49 0.97 -14.43
CA TYR A 529 -9.53 -0.05 -14.80
C TYR A 529 -9.36 -0.09 -16.32
N ILE A 530 -8.12 -0.30 -16.78
CA ILE A 530 -7.85 -0.71 -18.15
C ILE A 530 -7.81 -2.24 -18.16
N ILE A 531 -8.64 -2.83 -19.02
CA ILE A 531 -8.70 -4.26 -19.23
C ILE A 531 -8.03 -4.59 -20.55
N VAL A 532 -7.12 -5.55 -20.53
CA VAL A 532 -6.43 -6.06 -21.70
C VAL A 532 -6.84 -7.51 -21.94
N LYS A 533 -7.26 -7.82 -23.16
CA LYS A 533 -7.71 -9.17 -23.54
C LYS A 533 -7.18 -9.54 -24.92
N ARG A 534 -7.07 -10.83 -25.18
CA ARG A 534 -6.82 -11.37 -26.52
C ARG A 534 -8.11 -11.33 -27.34
N GLY A 535 -8.10 -10.61 -28.46
CA GLY A 535 -9.18 -10.55 -29.43
C GLY A 535 -9.34 -11.87 -30.20
N ALA A 536 -10.48 -12.01 -30.89
CA ALA A 536 -10.77 -13.19 -31.70
C ALA A 536 -9.83 -13.35 -32.91
N ASP A 537 -9.27 -12.24 -33.41
CA ASP A 537 -8.22 -12.19 -34.42
C ASP A 537 -6.83 -12.55 -33.85
N GLY A 538 -6.72 -12.71 -32.54
CA GLY A 538 -5.49 -12.99 -31.81
C GLY A 538 -4.68 -11.76 -31.41
N GLU A 539 -5.13 -10.57 -31.80
CA GLU A 539 -4.49 -9.31 -31.44
C GLU A 539 -4.93 -8.81 -30.06
N MET A 540 -4.18 -7.88 -29.50
CA MET A 540 -4.47 -7.31 -28.19
C MET A 540 -5.57 -6.25 -28.29
N THR A 541 -6.62 -6.39 -27.48
CA THR A 541 -7.68 -5.40 -27.34
C THR A 541 -7.67 -4.79 -25.95
N LEU A 542 -8.06 -3.51 -25.87
CA LEU A 542 -8.13 -2.76 -24.62
C LEU A 542 -9.51 -2.11 -24.50
N HIS A 543 -10.12 -2.20 -23.33
CA HIS A 543 -11.31 -1.44 -22.95
C HIS A 543 -11.19 -0.98 -21.51
N THR A 544 -12.13 -0.13 -21.07
CA THR A 544 -12.15 0.37 -19.69
C THR A 544 -13.36 -0.12 -18.94
N GLU A 545 -13.18 -0.44 -17.67
CA GLU A 545 -14.26 -0.77 -16.73
C GLU A 545 -14.25 0.23 -15.57
N PRO A 546 -15.40 0.78 -15.15
CA PRO A 546 -15.44 1.63 -13.96
C PRO A 546 -14.95 0.82 -12.74
N VAL A 547 -14.29 1.51 -11.82
CA VAL A 547 -13.93 0.89 -10.53
C VAL A 547 -15.21 0.67 -9.75
N ASP A 548 -15.49 -0.56 -9.34
CA ASP A 548 -16.61 -0.85 -8.47
C ASP A 548 -16.28 -0.41 -7.05
N THR A 549 -16.91 0.69 -6.61
CA THR A 549 -16.76 1.25 -5.26
C THR A 549 -17.82 0.73 -4.29
N THR A 550 -18.59 -0.30 -4.67
CA THR A 550 -19.59 -0.90 -3.79
C THR A 550 -18.92 -1.43 -2.51
N GLY A 551 -19.43 -1.00 -1.35
CA GLY A 551 -18.88 -1.37 -0.05
C GLY A 551 -17.58 -0.67 0.33
N TRP A 552 -17.14 0.34 -0.44
CA TRP A 552 -16.02 1.19 -0.05
C TRP A 552 -16.46 2.22 0.98
N ILE A 553 -15.59 2.51 1.96
CA ILE A 553 -15.80 3.56 2.96
C ILE A 553 -15.34 4.92 2.42
N TYR A 554 -14.31 4.90 1.57
CA TYR A 554 -13.74 6.08 0.93
C TYR A 554 -13.97 6.04 -0.58
N THR A 555 -14.36 7.17 -1.18
CA THR A 555 -14.41 7.33 -2.65
C THR A 555 -13.52 8.50 -3.11
N PRO A 556 -12.93 8.40 -4.32
CA PRO A 556 -12.01 9.41 -4.89
C PRO A 556 -12.65 10.77 -5.22
N GLU A 557 -13.98 10.87 -5.10
CA GLU A 557 -14.68 12.16 -5.10
C GLU A 557 -14.21 13.06 -3.92
N HIS A 558 -13.37 12.50 -3.04
CA HIS A 558 -12.75 13.10 -1.85
C HIS A 558 -13.74 13.50 -0.78
N LEU A 559 -15.00 13.09 -0.91
CA LEU A 559 -16.01 13.45 0.05
C LEU A 559 -16.43 12.22 0.86
N VAL A 560 -16.47 12.40 2.17
CA VAL A 560 -17.16 11.51 3.09
C VAL A 560 -18.59 11.32 2.58
N ALA A 561 -19.01 10.07 2.43
CA ALA A 561 -20.37 9.75 2.02
C ALA A 561 -21.39 10.32 3.03
N ILE A 562 -22.44 10.97 2.50
CA ILE A 562 -23.54 11.54 3.28
C ILE A 562 -24.84 10.80 3.01
N SER A 563 -25.74 10.79 4.00
CA SER A 563 -27.07 10.19 3.88
C SER A 563 -27.94 10.94 2.87
N ASP A 564 -28.98 10.27 2.36
CA ASP A 564 -29.94 10.91 1.46
C ASP A 564 -30.75 12.01 2.15
N GLU A 565 -30.89 11.98 3.48
CA GLU A 565 -31.46 13.08 4.26
C GLU A 565 -30.60 14.33 4.13
N VAL A 566 -29.28 14.20 4.31
CA VAL A 566 -28.35 15.33 4.17
C VAL A 566 -28.33 15.84 2.74
N LYS A 567 -28.34 14.97 1.72
CA LYS A 567 -28.36 15.36 0.29
C LYS A 567 -29.59 16.17 -0.11
N ASN A 568 -30.75 15.85 0.48
CA ASN A 568 -32.02 16.52 0.18
C ASN A 568 -32.32 17.68 1.15
N GLY A 569 -31.47 17.90 2.15
CA GLY A 569 -31.65 18.88 3.22
C GLY A 569 -30.87 20.18 3.03
N PRO A 570 -31.04 21.15 3.96
CA PRO A 570 -30.41 22.47 3.88
C PRO A 570 -28.88 22.44 4.07
N LEU A 571 -28.33 21.36 4.64
CA LEU A 571 -26.89 21.19 4.84
C LEU A 571 -26.13 20.89 3.53
N TYR A 572 -26.81 20.36 2.50
CA TYR A 572 -26.16 19.88 1.29
C TYR A 572 -25.32 20.96 0.59
N LYS A 573 -25.81 22.21 0.57
CA LYS A 573 -25.06 23.33 -0.02
C LYS A 573 -23.72 23.56 0.66
N TYR A 574 -23.63 23.41 1.99
CA TYR A 574 -22.39 23.56 2.75
C TYR A 574 -21.44 22.40 2.54
N TYR A 575 -21.97 21.19 2.33
CA TYR A 575 -21.19 20.03 1.92
C TYR A 575 -20.60 20.23 0.50
N GLN A 576 -21.38 20.79 -0.42
CA GLN A 576 -20.91 21.05 -1.79
C GLN A 576 -19.87 22.18 -1.88
N MET A 577 -19.84 23.11 -0.92
CA MET A 577 -18.81 24.15 -0.86
C MET A 577 -17.41 23.53 -0.79
N PRO A 578 -16.47 23.93 -1.69
CA PRO A 578 -15.07 23.52 -1.63
C PRO A 578 -14.46 23.76 -0.24
N MET A 579 -13.46 22.96 0.12
CA MET A 579 -12.65 23.23 1.31
C MET A 579 -11.86 24.51 1.11
N THR A 580 -11.80 25.36 2.13
CA THR A 580 -10.91 26.53 2.12
C THR A 580 -9.47 26.03 2.19
N PRO A 581 -8.62 26.30 1.18
CA PRO A 581 -7.27 25.78 1.16
C PRO A 581 -6.42 26.47 2.24
N PRO A 582 -5.78 25.72 3.15
CA PRO A 582 -4.80 26.28 4.07
C PRO A 582 -3.55 26.76 3.32
N ASP A 583 -2.88 27.78 3.88
CA ASP A 583 -1.59 28.27 3.37
C ASP A 583 -0.56 27.10 3.36
N PRO A 584 -0.02 26.70 2.19
CA PRO A 584 0.95 25.62 2.09
C PRO A 584 2.17 25.80 2.99
N ALA A 585 2.59 27.05 3.27
CA ALA A 585 3.72 27.34 4.15
C ALA A 585 3.50 26.82 5.58
N ARG A 586 2.24 26.68 6.02
CA ARG A 586 1.88 26.15 7.34
C ARG A 586 2.19 24.66 7.48
N TYR A 587 2.36 23.93 6.38
CA TYR A 587 2.75 22.51 6.41
C TYR A 587 4.26 22.32 6.52
N ALA A 588 5.07 23.36 6.32
CA ALA A 588 6.53 23.27 6.40
C ALA A 588 7.02 22.81 7.78
N VAL A 589 6.26 23.09 8.84
CA VAL A 589 6.55 22.65 10.22
C VAL A 589 6.50 21.13 10.41
N MET A 590 6.02 20.36 9.43
CA MET A 590 5.96 18.89 9.47
C MET A 590 7.26 18.22 9.06
N ALA A 591 8.22 18.98 8.53
CA ALA A 591 9.50 18.43 8.08
C ALA A 591 10.34 17.88 9.25
N ALA A 592 10.23 18.48 10.44
CA ALA A 592 10.92 18.06 11.63
C ALA A 592 10.20 18.55 12.91
N PRO A 593 10.30 17.82 14.04
CA PRO A 593 9.76 18.28 15.30
C PRO A 593 10.47 19.55 15.79
N VAL A 594 9.73 20.40 16.49
CA VAL A 594 10.24 21.62 17.14
C VAL A 594 11.01 21.24 18.39
N ASP A 595 11.98 22.08 18.77
CA ASP A 595 12.65 22.02 20.07
C ASP A 595 11.61 22.01 21.21
N PRO A 596 11.57 20.95 22.05
CA PRO A 596 10.58 20.85 23.12
C PRO A 596 10.66 21.97 24.17
N ALA A 597 11.80 22.66 24.31
CA ALA A 597 11.91 23.80 25.22
C ALA A 597 11.04 25.01 24.80
N LYS A 598 10.58 25.05 23.55
CA LYS A 598 9.70 26.11 23.01
C LYS A 598 8.21 25.79 23.18
N MET A 599 7.88 24.57 23.62
CA MET A 599 6.51 24.10 23.82
C MET A 599 6.07 24.33 25.27
N ILE A 600 4.79 24.68 25.46
CA ILE A 600 4.22 24.77 26.81
C ILE A 600 3.70 23.41 27.26
N THR A 601 4.02 23.00 28.49
CA THR A 601 3.44 21.77 29.07
C THR A 601 1.98 21.96 29.46
N PRO A 602 1.18 20.90 29.69
CA PRO A 602 -0.21 21.10 30.15
C PRO A 602 -0.27 21.79 31.53
N PHE A 603 0.78 21.67 32.35
CA PHE A 603 0.91 22.39 33.64
C PHE A 603 1.02 23.91 33.46
N GLU A 604 1.39 24.37 32.26
CA GLU A 604 1.55 25.77 31.91
C GLU A 604 0.39 26.30 31.05
N MET A 605 -0.74 25.58 30.94
CA MET A 605 -1.85 25.96 30.04
C MET A 605 -2.36 27.40 30.27
N ASN A 606 -2.26 27.92 31.49
CA ASN A 606 -2.65 29.29 31.84
C ASN A 606 -1.75 30.38 31.20
N ARG A 607 -0.61 30.01 30.59
CA ARG A 607 0.21 30.89 29.75
C ARG A 607 -0.48 31.23 28.43
N LEU A 608 -1.55 30.53 28.04
CA LEU A 608 -2.36 30.91 26.88
C LEU A 608 -3.04 32.28 27.04
N PHE A 609 -3.24 32.74 28.28
CA PHE A 609 -3.71 34.09 28.61
C PHE A 609 -2.62 35.16 28.52
N ASP A 610 -1.33 34.78 28.45
CA ASP A 610 -0.24 35.74 28.40
C ASP A 610 -0.36 36.62 27.14
N PRO A 611 -0.05 37.93 27.25
CA PRO A 611 -0.12 38.83 26.11
C PRO A 611 0.91 38.45 25.04
N GLY A 612 0.57 38.68 23.77
CA GLY A 612 1.46 38.36 22.64
C GLY A 612 1.42 36.88 22.24
N TYR A 613 2.52 36.39 21.65
CA TYR A 613 2.67 35.04 21.13
C TYR A 613 3.64 34.22 21.97
N LEU A 614 3.40 32.91 22.07
CA LEU A 614 4.31 31.96 22.71
C LEU A 614 5.45 31.59 21.74
N ASP A 615 6.52 30.98 22.26
CA ASP A 615 7.70 30.61 21.45
C ASP A 615 7.38 29.63 20.31
N CYS A 616 6.33 28.82 20.47
CA CYS A 616 5.76 27.99 19.41
C CYS A 616 4.23 28.16 19.31
N GLU A 617 3.78 28.66 18.17
CA GLU A 617 2.35 28.79 17.83
C GLU A 617 1.89 27.77 16.78
N CYS A 618 2.84 27.17 16.04
CA CYS A 618 2.57 26.14 15.05
C CYS A 618 3.72 25.13 15.03
N GLY A 619 3.44 23.85 15.28
CA GLY A 619 4.43 22.78 15.27
C GLY A 619 4.07 21.62 16.20
N TYR A 620 4.95 20.63 16.26
CA TYR A 620 4.81 19.45 17.13
C TYR A 620 6.15 19.08 17.76
N ALA A 621 6.15 18.44 18.93
CA ALA A 621 7.36 18.02 19.62
C ALA A 621 7.14 16.80 20.53
N GLN A 622 8.23 16.07 20.79
CA GLN A 622 8.30 15.09 21.87
C GLN A 622 8.77 15.80 23.13
N LEU A 623 8.01 15.71 24.22
CA LEU A 623 8.36 16.30 25.50
C LEU A 623 9.36 15.42 26.27
N PRO A 624 10.16 16.00 27.19
CA PRO A 624 11.25 15.27 27.88
C PRO A 624 10.80 14.07 28.72
N ASP A 625 9.55 14.06 29.17
CA ASP A 625 8.94 12.98 29.96
C ASP A 625 8.34 11.86 29.10
N GLY A 626 8.51 11.92 27.78
CA GLY A 626 7.93 10.99 26.83
C GLY A 626 6.53 11.35 26.37
N GLY A 627 5.90 12.40 26.91
CA GLY A 627 4.68 12.98 26.35
C GLY A 627 4.94 13.61 24.97
N ALA A 628 3.89 13.99 24.26
CA ALA A 628 4.02 14.71 22.99
C ALA A 628 3.00 15.83 22.90
N MET A 629 3.26 16.82 22.05
CA MET A 629 2.41 17.99 21.93
C MET A 629 2.34 18.50 20.50
N LEU A 630 1.17 19.03 20.12
CA LEU A 630 1.06 19.94 18.98
C LEU A 630 0.50 21.30 19.39
N ALA A 631 0.93 22.32 18.65
CA ALA A 631 0.42 23.67 18.69
C ALA A 631 -0.01 24.09 17.29
N ASN A 632 -1.15 24.79 17.18
CA ASN A 632 -1.60 25.40 15.94
C ASN A 632 -2.27 26.76 16.23
N LEU A 633 -2.00 27.75 15.38
CA LEU A 633 -2.57 29.08 15.43
C LEU A 633 -3.32 29.34 14.13
N THR A 634 -4.62 29.53 14.19
CA THR A 634 -5.47 29.75 13.01
C THR A 634 -6.14 31.11 13.08
N ASP A 635 -6.01 31.90 12.01
CA ASP A 635 -6.69 33.18 11.88
C ASP A 635 -8.20 32.95 11.71
N MET A 636 -9.02 33.68 12.48
CA MET A 636 -10.47 33.51 12.57
C MET A 636 -11.18 34.87 12.50
N PRO A 637 -10.90 35.70 11.48
CA PRO A 637 -11.21 37.13 11.51
C PRO A 637 -12.70 37.45 11.61
N ASN A 638 -13.56 36.58 11.08
CA ASN A 638 -15.01 36.76 11.02
C ASN A 638 -15.77 35.88 12.01
N VAL A 639 -15.08 35.13 12.87
CA VAL A 639 -15.69 34.25 13.87
C VAL A 639 -15.70 34.93 15.22
N THR A 640 -16.85 34.92 15.89
CA THR A 640 -17.00 35.41 17.27
C THR A 640 -17.04 34.25 18.28
N PRO A 641 -16.82 34.50 19.59
CA PRO A 641 -16.96 33.49 20.63
C PRO A 641 -18.34 32.83 20.62
N GLU A 642 -19.40 33.60 20.40
CA GLU A 642 -20.78 33.11 20.34
C GLU A 642 -20.99 32.12 19.17
N MET A 643 -20.46 32.44 17.99
CA MET A 643 -20.50 31.53 16.84
C MET A 643 -19.78 30.22 17.14
N PHE A 644 -18.64 30.31 17.82
CA PHE A 644 -17.81 29.16 18.15
C PHE A 644 -18.49 28.26 19.19
N ASP A 645 -19.07 28.84 20.25
CA ASP A 645 -19.83 28.08 21.25
C ASP A 645 -21.08 27.44 20.63
N PHE A 646 -21.78 28.16 19.72
CA PHE A 646 -22.91 27.61 18.96
C PHE A 646 -22.50 26.35 18.20
N TRP A 647 -21.37 26.39 17.51
CA TRP A 647 -20.88 25.27 16.73
C TRP A 647 -20.77 23.99 17.57
N PHE A 648 -20.08 24.07 18.71
CA PHE A 648 -19.82 22.92 19.60
C PHE A 648 -21.08 22.40 20.31
N ALA A 649 -22.08 23.26 20.55
CA ALA A 649 -23.40 22.81 21.01
C ALA A 649 -24.20 22.10 19.91
N TRP A 650 -24.01 22.50 18.65
CA TRP A 650 -24.91 22.15 17.54
C TRP A 650 -24.43 20.97 16.68
N HIS A 651 -23.13 20.84 16.44
CA HIS A 651 -22.59 19.97 15.38
C HIS A 651 -22.73 18.45 15.65
N VAL A 652 -22.98 18.05 16.89
CA VAL A 652 -23.09 16.64 17.33
C VAL A 652 -24.53 16.13 17.43
N LEU A 653 -25.52 16.98 17.17
CA LEU A 653 -26.93 16.67 17.46
C LEU A 653 -27.67 16.06 16.27
N ALA A 654 -27.11 16.08 15.06
CA ALA A 654 -27.73 15.49 13.88
C ALA A 654 -26.69 15.09 12.83
N ASP A 655 -27.08 14.17 11.95
CA ASP A 655 -26.26 13.68 10.84
C ASP A 655 -25.81 14.80 9.89
N GLY A 656 -24.63 14.63 9.29
CA GLY A 656 -24.04 15.56 8.32
C GLY A 656 -23.50 16.88 8.87
N ARG A 657 -23.89 17.32 10.08
CA ARG A 657 -23.39 18.58 10.68
C ARG A 657 -21.89 18.54 10.93
N TYR A 658 -21.37 17.43 11.42
CA TYR A 658 -19.93 17.24 11.58
C TYR A 658 -19.19 17.21 10.23
N THR A 659 -19.80 16.55 9.23
CA THR A 659 -19.23 16.39 7.88
C THR A 659 -19.06 17.71 7.14
N ILE A 660 -19.96 18.69 7.29
CA ILE A 660 -19.82 19.98 6.59
C ILE A 660 -18.62 20.82 7.08
N TRP A 661 -18.11 20.53 8.28
CA TRP A 661 -16.89 21.15 8.81
C TRP A 661 -15.65 20.71 8.03
N ASN A 662 -15.54 19.42 7.71
CA ASN A 662 -14.47 18.92 6.87
C ASN A 662 -14.99 17.73 6.07
N ARG A 663 -15.50 18.02 4.88
CA ARG A 663 -16.16 17.04 4.01
C ARG A 663 -15.24 15.92 3.53
N GLU A 664 -13.94 16.04 3.75
CA GLU A 664 -12.93 15.07 3.31
C GLU A 664 -12.56 14.06 4.41
N ASP A 665 -12.74 14.44 5.69
CA ASP A 665 -12.23 13.68 6.83
C ASP A 665 -13.27 13.40 7.92
N HIS A 666 -14.37 14.16 8.02
CA HIS A 666 -15.33 14.07 9.13
C HIS A 666 -16.52 13.19 8.77
N TYR A 667 -16.55 11.96 9.28
CA TYR A 667 -17.60 10.98 8.97
C TYR A 667 -18.86 11.18 9.80
N SER A 668 -18.72 11.23 11.12
CA SER A 668 -19.85 11.48 12.02
C SER A 668 -19.39 11.94 13.40
N ALA A 669 -20.29 12.58 14.15
CA ALA A 669 -20.10 12.86 15.56
C ALA A 669 -21.45 12.76 16.28
N VAL A 670 -21.46 12.08 17.42
CA VAL A 670 -22.67 11.89 18.23
C VAL A 670 -22.36 12.16 19.70
N SER A 671 -23.17 13.01 20.33
CA SER A 671 -23.11 13.24 21.77
C SER A 671 -23.85 12.15 22.54
N ASP A 672 -23.33 11.75 23.69
CA ASP A 672 -24.05 10.93 24.67
C ASP A 672 -25.24 11.67 25.31
N SER A 673 -25.30 12.98 25.15
CA SER A 673 -26.22 13.87 25.86
C SER A 673 -26.99 14.80 24.91
N ILE A 674 -27.61 14.23 23.87
CA ILE A 674 -28.40 14.99 22.88
C ILE A 674 -29.48 15.87 23.52
N GLU A 675 -30.11 15.40 24.60
CA GLU A 675 -31.12 16.17 25.34
C GLU A 675 -30.53 17.44 25.98
N LYS A 676 -29.33 17.34 26.56
CA LYS A 676 -28.60 18.48 27.14
C LYS A 676 -28.22 19.48 26.05
N GLY A 677 -27.74 18.99 24.90
CA GLY A 677 -27.42 19.81 23.74
C GLY A 677 -28.61 20.62 23.21
N ASN A 678 -29.84 20.12 23.37
CA ASN A 678 -31.07 20.82 22.96
C ASN A 678 -31.75 21.60 24.10
N ASN A 679 -31.15 21.67 25.30
CA ASN A 679 -31.77 22.30 26.46
C ASN A 679 -31.63 23.83 26.44
N LYS A 680 -32.71 24.51 26.07
CA LYS A 680 -32.80 25.97 25.96
C LYS A 680 -32.65 26.73 27.27
N ALA A 681 -32.79 26.07 28.42
CA ALA A 681 -32.55 26.70 29.72
C ALA A 681 -31.05 26.88 30.04
N LEU A 682 -30.18 26.18 29.31
CA LEU A 682 -28.72 26.27 29.44
C LEU A 682 -28.15 27.28 28.45
N SER A 683 -27.09 27.97 28.86
CA SER A 683 -26.26 28.74 27.93
C SER A 683 -25.60 27.83 26.90
N MET A 684 -25.17 28.39 25.78
CA MET A 684 -24.57 27.61 24.68
C MET A 684 -23.38 26.75 25.15
N LYS A 685 -22.56 27.27 26.06
CA LYS A 685 -21.42 26.57 26.66
C LYS A 685 -21.84 25.38 27.51
N GLU A 686 -22.83 25.59 28.37
CA GLU A 686 -23.37 24.56 29.26
C GLU A 686 -24.04 23.41 28.49
N ARG A 687 -24.46 23.62 27.24
CA ARG A 687 -25.06 22.58 26.39
C ARG A 687 -24.06 21.51 25.94
N TYR A 688 -22.76 21.83 25.85
CA TYR A 688 -21.71 20.88 25.47
C TYR A 688 -20.65 20.63 26.56
N TRP A 689 -20.64 21.38 27.66
CA TRP A 689 -19.80 21.02 28.81
C TRP A 689 -20.28 19.73 29.45
N ASP A 690 -19.36 18.92 29.97
CA ASP A 690 -19.64 17.63 30.63
C ASP A 690 -20.48 16.70 29.77
N THR A 691 -20.08 16.56 28.50
CA THR A 691 -20.65 15.61 27.53
C THR A 691 -19.53 14.78 26.91
N THR A 692 -19.89 13.57 26.46
CA THR A 692 -18.97 12.69 25.73
C THR A 692 -19.40 12.62 24.28
N HIS A 693 -18.50 12.94 23.36
CA HIS A 693 -18.75 12.88 21.93
C HIS A 693 -17.99 11.71 21.33
N ALA A 694 -18.71 10.79 20.70
CA ALA A 694 -18.14 9.74 19.86
C ALA A 694 -18.02 10.28 18.43
N VAL A 695 -16.79 10.48 17.99
CA VAL A 695 -16.43 11.05 16.69
C VAL A 695 -15.84 9.95 15.81
N PHE A 696 -16.20 9.94 14.53
CA PHE A 696 -15.56 9.12 13.51
C PHE A 696 -14.93 10.05 12.47
N GLU A 697 -13.60 10.08 12.42
CA GLU A 697 -12.84 11.01 11.58
C GLU A 697 -11.49 10.46 11.14
N ASP A 698 -10.94 11.00 10.06
CA ASP A 698 -9.60 10.68 9.55
C ASP A 698 -8.63 11.84 9.79
N CYS A 699 -7.85 11.73 10.85
CA CYS A 699 -6.80 12.70 11.19
C CYS A 699 -5.53 12.56 10.31
N GLY A 700 -5.59 11.80 9.21
CA GLY A 700 -4.51 11.56 8.25
C GLY A 700 -3.87 10.19 8.34
N LEU A 701 -4.34 9.32 9.23
CA LEU A 701 -3.87 7.94 9.44
C LEU A 701 -4.93 6.89 9.12
N GLY A 702 -5.97 7.30 8.41
CA GLY A 702 -7.17 6.49 8.21
C GLY A 702 -8.24 6.85 9.25
N PRO A 703 -9.51 6.54 8.95
CA PRO A 703 -10.63 6.82 9.84
C PRO A 703 -10.51 6.04 11.14
N GLU A 704 -10.69 6.73 12.25
CA GLU A 704 -10.70 6.16 13.59
C GLU A 704 -11.88 6.69 14.41
N ARG A 705 -12.33 5.88 15.37
CA ARG A 705 -13.34 6.31 16.33
C ARG A 705 -12.66 6.90 17.55
N ILE A 706 -12.93 8.17 17.81
CA ILE A 706 -12.35 8.96 18.88
C ILE A 706 -13.46 9.31 19.88
N VAL A 707 -13.13 9.24 21.17
CA VAL A 707 -14.04 9.63 22.25
C VAL A 707 -13.51 10.90 22.91
N ILE A 708 -14.26 11.99 22.80
CA ILE A 708 -13.88 13.31 23.30
C ILE A 708 -14.76 13.69 24.48
N ASN A 709 -14.14 14.08 25.59
CA ASN A 709 -14.83 14.37 26.85
C ASN A 709 -14.78 15.87 27.13
N PHE A 710 -15.78 16.61 26.67
CA PHE A 710 -15.81 18.06 26.80
C PHE A 710 -16.07 18.47 28.25
N ARG A 711 -15.34 19.47 28.72
CA ARG A 711 -15.38 19.93 30.12
C ARG A 711 -15.46 21.44 30.21
N ASN A 712 -15.94 21.92 31.34
CA ASN A 712 -15.76 23.30 31.75
C ASN A 712 -14.25 23.59 31.92
N PRO A 713 -13.70 24.67 31.32
CA PRO A 713 -12.29 25.02 31.44
C PRO A 713 -11.75 25.06 32.88
N ALA A 714 -12.57 25.52 33.84
CA ALA A 714 -12.17 25.57 35.25
C ALA A 714 -11.90 24.18 35.85
N ASP A 715 -12.53 23.14 35.32
CA ASP A 715 -12.44 21.76 35.83
C ASP A 715 -11.27 20.97 35.22
N ILE A 716 -10.46 21.60 34.35
CA ILE A 716 -9.29 20.96 33.74
C ILE A 716 -7.98 21.74 33.94
N GLY A 717 -8.02 22.79 34.76
CA GLY A 717 -6.83 23.53 35.19
C GLY A 717 -6.75 25.00 34.77
N PHE A 718 -7.75 25.55 34.05
CA PHE A 718 -7.77 26.99 33.77
C PHE A 718 -8.17 27.80 35.00
N ASP A 719 -7.47 28.92 35.21
CA ASP A 719 -7.69 29.82 36.35
C ASP A 719 -9.07 30.50 36.27
N PRO A 720 -9.98 30.26 37.24
CA PRO A 720 -11.32 30.86 37.26
C PRO A 720 -11.33 32.38 37.25
N GLU A 721 -10.33 33.05 37.82
CA GLU A 721 -10.26 34.51 37.81
C GLU A 721 -9.90 35.04 36.41
N LYS A 722 -8.99 34.37 35.69
CA LYS A 722 -8.66 34.73 34.31
C LYS A 722 -9.81 34.50 33.34
N LEU A 723 -10.67 33.50 33.62
CA LEU A 723 -11.84 33.20 32.79
C LEU A 723 -12.90 34.32 32.83
N LYS A 724 -13.08 35.00 33.98
CA LYS A 724 -14.10 36.06 34.13
C LYS A 724 -13.88 37.24 33.19
N ASP A 725 -12.62 37.63 33.01
CA ASP A 725 -12.24 38.81 32.19
C ASP A 725 -11.91 38.44 30.74
N PHE A 726 -11.99 37.16 30.37
CA PHE A 726 -11.59 36.68 29.06
C PHE A 726 -12.64 37.02 27.99
N LYS A 727 -12.27 37.87 27.04
CA LYS A 727 -13.15 38.33 25.93
C LYS A 727 -13.26 37.33 24.77
N GLY A 728 -12.94 36.06 25.03
CA GLY A 728 -12.92 34.97 24.07
C GLY A 728 -13.74 33.76 24.56
N THR A 729 -13.49 32.59 23.98
CA THR A 729 -14.04 31.32 24.50
C THR A 729 -12.99 30.21 24.46
N ILE A 730 -13.18 29.21 25.30
CA ILE A 730 -12.31 28.03 25.41
C ILE A 730 -13.18 26.79 25.29
N VAL A 731 -12.86 25.96 24.31
CA VAL A 731 -13.41 24.62 24.17
C VAL A 731 -12.30 23.64 24.52
N CYS A 732 -12.54 22.75 25.47
CA CYS A 732 -11.50 21.87 25.97
C CYS A 732 -12.05 20.52 26.40
N SER A 733 -11.18 19.51 26.34
CA SER A 733 -11.51 18.15 26.74
C SER A 733 -10.41 17.50 27.56
N GLY A 734 -10.84 16.60 28.44
CA GLY A 734 -9.96 15.82 29.31
C GLY A 734 -10.74 15.17 30.45
N ASN A 735 -10.35 13.97 30.82
CA ASN A 735 -10.85 13.25 31.99
C ASN A 735 -9.76 12.24 32.43
N GLU A 736 -10.08 11.34 33.35
CA GLU A 736 -9.12 10.34 33.86
C GLU A 736 -8.77 9.24 32.82
N GLU A 737 -9.65 8.98 31.86
CA GLU A 737 -9.52 7.90 30.87
C GLU A 737 -8.88 8.36 29.55
N SER A 738 -8.90 9.66 29.27
CA SER A 738 -8.46 10.21 27.99
C SER A 738 -6.93 10.33 27.95
N PRO A 739 -6.25 9.79 26.92
CA PRO A 739 -4.80 9.87 26.79
C PRO A 739 -4.32 11.22 26.21
N CYS A 740 -5.22 12.19 26.03
CA CYS A 740 -4.91 13.50 25.48
C CYS A 740 -5.77 14.60 26.11
N ILE A 741 -5.12 15.68 26.55
CA ILE A 741 -5.80 16.93 26.92
C ILE A 741 -5.85 17.83 25.68
N MET A 742 -7.03 18.34 25.33
CA MET A 742 -7.23 19.25 24.19
C MET A 742 -7.71 20.61 24.67
N CYS A 743 -7.20 21.67 24.03
CA CYS A 743 -7.71 23.03 24.19
C CYS A 743 -7.76 23.77 22.86
N HIS A 744 -8.90 24.36 22.56
CA HIS A 744 -9.15 25.34 21.51
C HIS A 744 -9.45 26.68 22.20
N PHE A 745 -8.48 27.59 22.16
CA PHE A 745 -8.50 28.87 22.85
C PHE A 745 -8.71 30.00 21.84
N LEU A 746 -9.95 30.46 21.67
CA LEU A 746 -10.31 31.53 20.74
C LEU A 746 -10.18 32.89 21.45
N ARG A 747 -9.32 33.77 20.96
CA ARG A 747 -9.03 35.07 21.58
C ARG A 747 -9.07 36.23 20.58
N PRO A 748 -9.34 37.46 21.05
CA PRO A 748 -9.26 38.63 20.18
C PRO A 748 -7.81 38.89 19.74
N LYS A 749 -7.63 39.33 18.49
CA LYS A 749 -6.32 39.71 17.97
C LYS A 749 -5.83 41.01 18.59
N ALA A 750 -4.51 41.14 18.76
CA ALA A 750 -3.89 42.32 19.37
C ALA A 750 -4.13 43.61 18.56
N ASP A 751 -4.33 43.50 17.25
CA ASP A 751 -4.67 44.63 16.37
C ASP A 751 -6.16 45.01 16.39
N GLY A 752 -6.98 44.29 17.15
CA GLY A 752 -8.43 44.49 17.26
C GLY A 752 -9.23 44.03 16.05
N LYS A 753 -8.62 43.38 15.05
CA LYS A 753 -9.27 42.99 13.79
C LYS A 753 -9.72 41.53 13.80
N GLY A 754 -10.68 41.21 14.66
CA GLY A 754 -11.28 39.88 14.76
C GLY A 754 -10.59 38.96 15.78
N TYR A 755 -10.72 37.67 15.58
CA TYR A 755 -10.26 36.62 16.50
C TYR A 755 -9.20 35.71 15.86
N GLU A 756 -8.46 35.01 16.70
CA GLU A 756 -7.54 33.94 16.32
C GLU A 756 -7.70 32.76 17.29
N LEU A 757 -7.53 31.54 16.78
CA LEU A 757 -7.67 30.31 17.53
C LEU A 757 -6.31 29.69 17.81
N ARG A 758 -6.01 29.46 19.09
CA ARG A 758 -4.86 28.64 19.53
C ARG A 758 -5.35 27.25 19.91
N SER A 759 -4.98 26.26 19.10
CA SER A 759 -5.20 24.85 19.41
C SER A 759 -3.96 24.28 20.10
N ARG A 760 -4.17 23.49 21.16
CA ARG A 760 -3.15 22.77 21.92
C ARG A 760 -3.65 21.37 22.22
N PHE A 761 -2.82 20.37 21.93
CA PHE A 761 -3.08 18.98 22.30
C PHE A 761 -1.86 18.45 23.03
N TRP A 762 -2.07 17.90 24.22
CA TRP A 762 -1.04 17.30 25.07
C TRP A 762 -1.31 15.81 25.19
N PHE A 763 -0.55 15.01 24.44
CA PHE A 763 -0.64 13.56 24.37
C PHE A 763 0.21 12.90 25.44
N GLY A 764 -0.32 11.82 26.03
CA GLY A 764 0.29 11.19 27.19
C GLY A 764 -0.02 11.91 28.50
N TYR A 765 -1.07 12.74 28.52
CA TYR A 765 -1.55 13.43 29.72
C TYR A 765 -3.06 13.29 29.85
N HIS A 766 -3.54 13.32 31.09
CA HIS A 766 -4.96 13.20 31.42
C HIS A 766 -5.31 14.13 32.60
N ILE A 767 -6.60 14.27 32.91
CA ILE A 767 -7.07 15.13 34.01
C ILE A 767 -7.47 14.26 35.20
N VAL A 768 -6.80 14.46 36.33
CA VAL A 768 -7.09 13.79 37.61
C VAL A 768 -7.40 14.85 38.66
N ASN A 769 -8.56 14.75 39.32
CA ASN A 769 -9.01 15.74 40.32
C ASN A 769 -8.90 17.21 39.86
N GLY A 770 -9.23 17.47 38.59
CA GLY A 770 -9.20 18.80 37.98
C GLY A 770 -7.82 19.35 37.64
N LYS A 771 -6.78 18.51 37.65
CA LYS A 771 -5.40 18.90 37.31
C LYS A 771 -4.81 17.98 36.23
N PRO A 772 -3.95 18.52 35.34
CA PRO A 772 -3.16 17.68 34.44
C PRO A 772 -2.20 16.77 35.20
N GLU A 773 -2.10 15.52 34.77
CA GLU A 773 -1.10 14.53 35.21
C GLU A 773 -0.57 13.72 34.01
N CYS A 774 0.61 13.11 34.14
CA CYS A 774 1.16 12.22 33.11
C CYS A 774 0.34 10.92 33.07
N HIS A 775 -0.11 10.52 31.88
CA HIS A 775 -0.90 9.31 31.70
C HIS A 775 -0.02 8.06 31.89
N PRO A 776 -0.49 7.01 32.59
CA PRO A 776 0.29 5.79 32.86
C PRO A 776 0.81 5.06 31.61
N MET A 777 0.23 5.33 30.43
CA MET A 777 0.70 4.76 29.15
C MET A 777 2.17 5.10 28.85
N LEU A 778 2.68 6.21 29.35
CA LEU A 778 4.08 6.61 29.12
C LEU A 778 5.08 5.66 29.79
N HIS A 779 4.65 4.81 30.73
CA HIS A 779 5.48 3.73 31.29
C HIS A 779 5.88 2.69 30.24
N ALA A 780 5.09 2.52 29.17
CA ALA A 780 5.41 1.61 28.08
C ALA A 780 6.39 2.21 27.04
N GLY A 781 6.70 3.50 27.16
CA GLY A 781 7.55 4.25 26.24
C GLY A 781 6.97 5.61 25.85
N PRO A 782 7.72 6.42 25.09
CA PRO A 782 7.26 7.74 24.64
C PRO A 782 6.06 7.64 23.69
N PHE A 783 5.18 8.65 23.72
CA PHE A 783 4.05 8.75 22.82
C PHE A 783 4.56 8.94 21.36
N PRO A 784 4.07 8.17 20.37
CA PRO A 784 4.53 8.29 18.99
C PRO A 784 4.27 9.69 18.41
N LEU A 785 5.25 10.27 17.71
CA LEU A 785 5.09 11.62 17.11
C LEU A 785 4.26 11.67 15.85
N MET A 786 4.16 10.56 15.14
CA MET A 786 3.52 10.52 13.83
C MET A 786 2.00 10.83 13.91
N PRO A 787 1.20 10.30 14.87
CA PRO A 787 -0.19 10.71 15.06
C PRO A 787 -0.35 12.18 15.45
N VAL A 788 0.59 12.71 16.23
CA VAL A 788 0.63 14.12 16.64
C VAL A 788 0.80 15.04 15.43
N MET A 789 1.73 14.68 14.54
CA MET A 789 1.97 15.44 13.31
C MET A 789 0.81 15.27 12.30
N ALA A 790 0.21 14.09 12.20
CA ALA A 790 -0.98 13.87 11.37
C ALA A 790 -2.15 14.74 11.84
N LEU A 791 -2.43 14.75 13.16
CA LEU A 791 -3.45 15.61 13.75
C LEU A 791 -3.14 17.10 13.54
N LEU A 792 -1.87 17.53 13.61
CA LEU A 792 -1.52 18.92 13.31
C LEU A 792 -1.91 19.30 11.88
N ALA A 793 -1.67 18.41 10.92
CA ALA A 793 -2.05 18.62 9.52
C ALA A 793 -3.56 18.71 9.32
N HIS A 794 -4.29 17.83 9.99
CA HIS A 794 -5.74 17.82 10.01
C HIS A 794 -6.29 19.09 10.67
N ASN A 795 -5.74 19.50 11.82
CA ASN A 795 -6.14 20.68 12.57
C ASN A 795 -5.93 21.99 11.81
N ILE A 796 -4.84 22.10 11.04
CA ILE A 796 -4.61 23.23 10.13
C ILE A 796 -5.73 23.29 9.08
N LYS A 797 -6.09 22.14 8.50
CA LYS A 797 -7.09 22.05 7.43
C LYS A 797 -8.50 22.35 7.93
N GLU A 798 -8.96 21.65 8.96
CA GLU A 798 -10.34 21.72 9.45
C GLU A 798 -10.69 23.12 9.97
N PHE A 799 -9.79 23.77 10.73
CA PHE A 799 -10.09 25.06 11.34
C PHE A 799 -9.92 26.21 10.35
N THR A 800 -9.05 26.08 9.35
CA THR A 800 -9.04 27.02 8.22
C THR A 800 -10.40 26.98 7.50
N ASN A 801 -10.97 25.80 7.31
CA ASN A 801 -12.28 25.68 6.67
C ASN A 801 -13.43 26.17 7.57
N LEU A 802 -13.38 25.92 8.88
CA LEU A 802 -14.39 26.42 9.81
C LEU A 802 -14.40 27.94 9.89
N ALA A 803 -13.22 28.58 9.85
CA ALA A 803 -13.07 30.04 9.88
C ALA A 803 -13.91 30.73 8.79
N ASP A 804 -14.00 30.10 7.61
CA ASP A 804 -14.74 30.62 6.46
C ASP A 804 -16.24 30.27 6.50
N LYS A 805 -16.58 29.04 6.92
CA LYS A 805 -17.96 28.53 6.86
C LYS A 805 -18.82 28.93 8.05
N LEU A 806 -18.24 28.97 9.25
CA LEU A 806 -19.00 29.13 10.49
C LEU A 806 -19.90 30.39 10.54
N PRO A 807 -19.47 31.58 10.06
CA PRO A 807 -20.33 32.75 10.07
C PRO A 807 -21.61 32.57 9.23
N GLN A 808 -21.52 31.86 8.10
CA GLN A 808 -22.65 31.59 7.22
C GLN A 808 -23.62 30.58 7.84
N ILE A 809 -23.06 29.50 8.42
CA ILE A 809 -23.83 28.47 9.12
C ILE A 809 -24.57 29.09 10.32
N TYR A 810 -23.89 29.89 11.14
CA TYR A 810 -24.49 30.55 12.29
C TYR A 810 -25.63 31.48 11.87
N ALA A 811 -25.44 32.28 10.81
CA ALA A 811 -26.47 33.19 10.31
C ALA A 811 -27.76 32.46 9.87
N GLU A 812 -27.63 31.23 9.36
CA GLU A 812 -28.78 30.45 8.89
C GLU A 812 -29.44 29.60 9.98
N PHE A 813 -28.65 28.95 10.85
CA PHE A 813 -29.18 27.92 11.73
C PHE A 813 -29.30 28.32 13.20
N HIS A 814 -28.66 29.41 13.67
CA HIS A 814 -28.66 29.71 15.10
C HIS A 814 -30.06 30.08 15.62
N GLU A 815 -30.82 30.89 14.88
CA GLU A 815 -32.15 31.32 15.34
C GLU A 815 -33.09 30.14 15.48
N ASP A 816 -33.08 29.23 14.50
CA ASP A 816 -33.94 28.05 14.50
C ASP A 816 -33.49 27.01 15.54
N PHE A 817 -32.22 27.01 15.93
CA PHE A 817 -31.74 26.20 17.05
C PHE A 817 -32.16 26.78 18.41
N GLU A 818 -32.31 28.10 18.52
CA GLU A 818 -32.79 28.77 19.73
C GLU A 818 -34.33 28.82 19.85
N LYS A 819 -35.06 28.80 18.72
CA LYS A 819 -36.55 28.72 18.67
C LYS A 819 -37.07 27.37 19.10
#